data_AF-A0A926U3L6-F1
#
_entry.id   AF-A0A926U3L6-F1
#
_cell.length_a   1.000
_cell.length_b   1.000
_cell.length_c   1.000
_cell.angle_alpha   90.00
_cell.angle_beta   90.00
_cell.angle_gamma   90.00
#
_symmetry.space_group_name_H-M   'P 1'
#
loop_
_entity.id
_entity.type
_entity.pdbx_description
1 polymer ?
#
loop_
_entity_poly.entity_id
_entity_poly.type
_entity_poly.pdbx_seq_one_letter_code
_entity_poly.pdbx_strand_id
1 'polypeptide(L)'
;MKILKTQTLRGPNYWSIRHHNLILMRLDLEDLRDRPSNEIPDFYQGLVEALPSLVEHYCSPGCRGGFLSRVQEGTMMGHIVEHVALELQSLAGMQVGFGRTRETSTPGVYQVVIEYTDEQAGRYAARAAVRLCQSIVETGQYPQIELEQDLADLRDFAAQAALGPSTENIVKEAEARGIPWTALSTRAMIQFGHGVYQKRIQATLSSQTSVLGVELAGDKESTKRILGDAGVPVPRGTVIYYLDELEGAIEAVGGYPIVIKPLDGNHGRGITINITSWELAEEAYDAAKAESRNKGVIVERYYTGRDHRVLVVNGKVVAVAERVPAHVVGDGQSTIAQLVELTNQDPRRGEGHDNVLTQIEVDRASFQLLERQGYTLDTILRAGEVCYLKATANLSTGGIAIDRTDDIHPENIWIAQRVAKIIGLDIAGMDVVTSDISRPLREVDGVIVEVNAAPGLRMHFCPSEGIPRNVGEAIIDMLYPPGSPSRVPIVAITGTNGKTTTTRLIAHIFRQTGQVVGYTTTDGIYIGDYLAEPGDTTGPQSAQVILQDPTVEVAILETARGGILRSGLGFSQCDVGVVLNVAADHLGIGDIDTVEELAHLKSVVAETARPNGYAVLNADDPLVSAMAKRVKAQIAYFSMNPENPLIKTHTQQGGLAAVYENGYLSILKGDWTLRIDQAANVPLTMGGRAPFMIANALAASLAAFAQGISIETIRSALLSFRASVSQTPGRMNLIDLGRHHALIDYAHNPHSYEALGGFVKNWPGERIGVIGGPGDRRDEDFVTLGRLSAAIFDRVIVKEDDDTRGRPRGNASELILRGIEQIQPNLPVEVILDETTAVNTALDRAPLNSLVVILPESVTRAVSLVNDRRPHSEATAPTAETASSESSQNGNAAEPEAAAMALPPLGDSPAELAQSNG
;
A
#
# COMPACT_ATOMS: atom_id res chain seq x y z
N MET A 1 -10.29 -21.12 -25.84
CA MET A 1 -10.55 -20.30 -24.65
C MET A 1 -9.89 -18.95 -24.81
N LYS A 2 -10.53 -17.87 -24.34
CA LYS A 2 -10.04 -16.50 -24.51
C LYS A 2 -10.12 -15.69 -23.22
N ILE A 3 -9.00 -15.10 -22.83
CA ILE A 3 -8.96 -14.14 -21.71
C ILE A 3 -9.52 -12.81 -22.19
N LEU A 4 -10.68 -12.42 -21.66
CA LEU A 4 -11.33 -11.15 -21.99
C LEU A 4 -10.76 -9.99 -21.19
N LYS A 5 -10.39 -10.24 -19.93
CA LYS A 5 -9.89 -9.21 -19.00
C LYS A 5 -9.12 -9.84 -17.86
N THR A 6 -8.08 -9.14 -17.38
CA THR A 6 -7.35 -9.49 -16.15
C THR A 6 -7.26 -8.28 -15.24
N GLN A 7 -7.61 -8.46 -13.97
CA GLN A 7 -7.57 -7.43 -12.93
C GLN A 7 -6.76 -7.91 -11.73
N THR A 8 -6.20 -6.96 -10.99
CA THR A 8 -5.48 -7.23 -9.74
C THR A 8 -6.15 -6.50 -8.59
N LEU A 9 -6.44 -7.25 -7.53
CA LEU A 9 -6.99 -6.77 -6.26
C LEU A 9 -5.86 -6.79 -5.23
N ARG A 10 -5.71 -5.71 -4.44
CA ARG A 10 -4.57 -5.47 -3.51
C ARG A 10 -5.02 -5.20 -2.07
N GLY A 11 -6.23 -5.61 -1.74
CA GLY A 11 -6.89 -5.29 -0.47
C GLY A 11 -8.18 -6.09 -0.32
N PRO A 12 -8.88 -5.91 0.82
CA PRO A 12 -10.20 -6.48 1.01
C PRO A 12 -11.11 -6.17 -0.18
N ASN A 13 -11.83 -7.18 -0.66
CA ASN A 13 -12.55 -7.11 -1.92
C ASN A 13 -13.82 -7.97 -1.90
N TYR A 14 -14.56 -7.95 -3.01
CA TYR A 14 -15.82 -8.69 -3.17
C TYR A 14 -15.70 -10.20 -2.93
N TRP A 15 -14.56 -10.79 -3.28
CA TRP A 15 -14.33 -12.22 -3.22
C TRP A 15 -13.87 -12.68 -1.85
N SER A 16 -13.06 -11.85 -1.19
CA SER A 16 -12.53 -12.11 0.13
C SER A 16 -12.13 -10.84 0.87
N ILE A 17 -12.51 -10.77 2.15
CA ILE A 17 -11.98 -9.77 3.09
C ILE A 17 -10.68 -10.21 3.76
N ARG A 18 -10.28 -11.49 3.60
CA ARG A 18 -9.09 -12.08 4.22
C ARG A 18 -7.93 -12.23 3.25
N HIS A 19 -8.22 -12.62 2.02
CA HIS A 19 -7.24 -12.76 0.94
C HIS A 19 -7.26 -11.47 0.11
N HIS A 20 -6.20 -10.67 0.26
CA HIS A 20 -6.14 -9.30 -0.28
C HIS A 20 -5.54 -9.26 -1.69
N ASN A 21 -4.61 -10.17 -1.98
CA ASN A 21 -3.84 -10.22 -3.22
C ASN A 21 -4.44 -11.26 -4.15
N LEU A 22 -5.36 -10.82 -5.03
CA LEU A 22 -6.06 -11.70 -5.95
C LEU A 22 -5.94 -11.24 -7.40
N ILE A 23 -5.69 -12.16 -8.32
CA ILE A 23 -5.89 -11.97 -9.76
C ILE A 23 -7.30 -12.41 -10.11
N LEU A 24 -8.06 -11.52 -10.75
CA LEU A 24 -9.38 -11.80 -11.29
C LEU A 24 -9.29 -11.84 -12.82
N MET A 25 -9.53 -13.01 -13.40
CA MET A 25 -9.52 -13.25 -14.83
C MET A 25 -10.94 -13.50 -15.33
N ARG A 26 -11.38 -12.75 -16.35
CA ARG A 26 -12.60 -13.02 -17.10
C ARG A 26 -12.25 -13.91 -18.28
N LEU A 27 -12.70 -15.15 -18.26
CA LEU A 27 -12.35 -16.20 -19.21
C LEU A 27 -13.59 -16.63 -20.00
N ASP A 28 -13.54 -16.46 -21.32
CA ASP A 28 -14.52 -17.04 -22.25
C ASP A 28 -14.08 -18.46 -22.62
N LEU A 29 -14.94 -19.44 -22.34
CA LEU A 29 -14.67 -20.83 -22.67
C LEU A 29 -14.84 -21.13 -24.17
N GLU A 30 -15.44 -20.22 -24.94
CA GLU A 30 -15.72 -20.40 -26.36
C GLU A 30 -16.42 -21.75 -26.61
N ASP A 31 -15.90 -22.60 -27.49
CA ASP A 31 -16.50 -23.90 -27.84
C ASP A 31 -16.48 -24.93 -26.69
N LEU A 32 -15.79 -24.63 -25.57
CA LEU A 32 -15.75 -25.50 -24.39
C LEU A 32 -16.85 -25.19 -23.37
N ARG A 33 -17.70 -24.20 -23.63
CA ARG A 33 -18.77 -23.77 -22.70
C ARG A 33 -19.73 -24.90 -22.27
N ASP A 34 -19.96 -25.87 -23.16
CA ASP A 34 -20.92 -26.97 -22.94
C ASP A 34 -20.19 -28.33 -22.91
N ARG A 35 -18.85 -28.34 -22.81
CA ARG A 35 -18.02 -29.54 -22.82
C ARG A 35 -17.24 -29.67 -21.50
N PRO A 36 -17.77 -30.40 -20.51
CA PRO A 36 -17.06 -30.64 -19.25
C PRO A 36 -15.82 -31.51 -19.48
N SER A 37 -14.88 -31.48 -18.52
CA SER A 37 -13.58 -32.15 -18.63
C SER A 37 -13.63 -33.66 -18.95
N ASN A 38 -14.65 -34.36 -18.50
CA ASN A 38 -14.84 -35.80 -18.74
C ASN A 38 -15.30 -36.14 -20.18
N GLU A 39 -15.75 -35.15 -20.94
CA GLU A 39 -16.10 -35.30 -22.37
C GLU A 39 -14.97 -34.86 -23.30
N ILE A 40 -13.83 -34.44 -22.75
CA ILE A 40 -12.65 -34.04 -23.52
C ILE A 40 -11.68 -35.23 -23.52
N PRO A 41 -11.44 -35.86 -24.70
CA PRO A 41 -10.54 -37.01 -24.79
C PRO A 41 -9.17 -36.71 -24.21
N ASP A 42 -8.63 -37.67 -23.46
CA ASP A 42 -7.27 -37.66 -22.89
C ASP A 42 -6.94 -36.48 -21.95
N PHE A 43 -7.92 -35.61 -21.64
CA PHE A 43 -7.69 -34.41 -20.85
C PHE A 43 -7.21 -34.72 -19.43
N TYR A 44 -7.84 -35.71 -18.77
CA TYR A 44 -7.44 -36.12 -17.43
C TYR A 44 -6.00 -36.65 -17.40
N GLN A 45 -5.65 -37.52 -18.36
CA GLN A 45 -4.32 -38.10 -18.48
C GLN A 45 -3.27 -37.02 -18.73
N GLY A 46 -3.52 -36.13 -19.70
CA GLY A 46 -2.60 -35.03 -20.00
C GLY A 46 -2.40 -34.07 -18.83
N LEU A 47 -3.46 -33.80 -18.05
CA LEU A 47 -3.37 -32.93 -16.87
C LEU A 47 -2.52 -33.56 -15.75
N VAL A 48 -2.75 -34.85 -15.46
CA VAL A 48 -2.00 -35.56 -14.41
C VAL A 48 -0.56 -35.83 -14.83
N GLU A 49 -0.30 -36.05 -16.11
CA GLU A 49 1.06 -36.17 -16.64
C GLU A 49 1.82 -34.85 -16.53
N ALA A 50 1.20 -33.73 -16.90
CA ALA A 50 1.83 -32.41 -16.80
C ALA A 50 2.01 -31.95 -15.34
N LEU A 51 1.00 -32.16 -14.48
CA LEU A 51 0.97 -31.65 -13.11
C LEU A 51 0.52 -32.73 -12.11
N PRO A 52 1.38 -33.74 -11.81
CA PRO A 52 1.01 -34.87 -10.95
C PRO A 52 0.72 -34.45 -9.50
N SER A 53 1.29 -33.34 -9.04
CA SER A 53 1.11 -32.78 -7.70
C SER A 53 -0.29 -32.19 -7.44
N LEU A 54 -1.13 -32.01 -8.48
CA LEU A 54 -2.55 -31.65 -8.33
C LEU A 54 -3.34 -32.65 -7.49
N VAL A 55 -2.80 -33.85 -7.24
CA VAL A 55 -3.36 -34.80 -6.27
C VAL A 55 -3.42 -34.23 -4.84
N GLU A 56 -2.60 -33.24 -4.49
CA GLU A 56 -2.65 -32.59 -3.17
C GLU A 56 -3.77 -31.55 -3.07
N HIS A 57 -4.43 -31.19 -4.18
CA HIS A 57 -5.49 -30.19 -4.18
C HIS A 57 -6.81 -30.73 -3.63
N TYR A 58 -7.34 -30.00 -2.66
CA TYR A 58 -8.66 -30.21 -2.07
C TYR A 58 -9.71 -29.42 -2.86
N CYS A 59 -10.93 -29.96 -2.94
CA CYS A 59 -12.09 -29.32 -3.55
C CYS A 59 -13.33 -29.63 -2.70
N SER A 60 -14.55 -29.58 -3.25
CA SER A 60 -15.80 -29.89 -2.54
C SER A 60 -15.80 -31.21 -1.74
N PRO A 61 -15.15 -32.31 -2.20
CA PRO A 61 -15.05 -33.55 -1.41
C PRO A 61 -14.24 -33.43 -0.11
N GLY A 62 -13.43 -32.38 0.05
CA GLY A 62 -12.66 -32.12 1.27
C GLY A 62 -11.55 -33.14 1.57
N CYS A 63 -11.11 -33.92 0.58
CA CYS A 63 -10.06 -34.92 0.71
C CYS A 63 -8.93 -34.71 -0.31
N ARG A 64 -7.76 -35.29 -0.02
CA ARG A 64 -6.63 -35.40 -0.97
C ARG A 64 -7.11 -36.07 -2.26
N GLY A 65 -6.76 -35.49 -3.40
CA GLY A 65 -7.19 -35.93 -4.74
C GLY A 65 -8.63 -35.51 -5.09
N GLY A 66 -9.31 -34.79 -4.19
CA GLY A 66 -10.70 -34.38 -4.40
C GLY A 66 -10.90 -33.49 -5.64
N PHE A 67 -9.91 -32.67 -5.99
CA PHE A 67 -9.94 -31.91 -7.25
C PHE A 67 -9.87 -32.83 -8.48
N LEU A 68 -8.89 -33.74 -8.54
CA LEU A 68 -8.73 -34.67 -9.67
C LEU A 68 -9.97 -35.57 -9.84
N SER A 69 -10.61 -35.99 -8.75
CA SER A 69 -11.89 -36.70 -8.80
C SER A 69 -12.98 -35.89 -9.52
N ARG A 70 -13.07 -34.58 -9.27
CA ARG A 70 -14.02 -33.68 -9.97
C ARG A 70 -13.69 -33.51 -11.45
N VAL A 71 -12.40 -33.53 -11.81
CA VAL A 71 -11.98 -33.52 -13.22
C VAL A 71 -12.44 -34.79 -13.94
N GLN A 72 -12.37 -35.95 -13.29
CA GLN A 72 -12.87 -37.22 -13.84
C GLN A 72 -14.41 -37.28 -13.92
N GLU A 73 -15.10 -36.76 -12.90
CA GLU A 73 -16.57 -36.69 -12.89
C GLU A 73 -17.13 -35.70 -13.91
N GLY A 74 -16.34 -34.68 -14.26
CA GLY A 74 -16.75 -33.58 -15.13
C GLY A 74 -16.87 -32.27 -14.38
N THR A 75 -16.00 -31.31 -14.73
CA THR A 75 -16.08 -29.92 -14.28
C THR A 75 -15.73 -28.98 -15.44
N MET A 76 -16.14 -27.72 -15.32
CA MET A 76 -15.89 -26.70 -16.33
C MET A 76 -14.45 -26.18 -16.29
N MET A 77 -13.93 -25.80 -17.46
CA MET A 77 -12.52 -25.45 -17.64
C MET A 77 -12.06 -24.24 -16.80
N GLY A 78 -12.96 -23.30 -16.51
CA GLY A 78 -12.64 -22.17 -15.61
C GLY A 78 -12.18 -22.63 -14.22
N HIS A 79 -12.83 -23.65 -13.66
CA HIS A 79 -12.47 -24.23 -12.35
C HIS A 79 -11.14 -25.00 -12.41
N ILE A 80 -10.80 -25.58 -13.56
CA ILE A 80 -9.52 -26.29 -13.75
C ILE A 80 -8.38 -25.30 -13.87
N VAL A 81 -8.57 -24.25 -14.68
CA VAL A 81 -7.60 -23.15 -14.84
C VAL A 81 -7.28 -22.49 -13.50
N GLU A 82 -8.25 -22.34 -12.59
CA GLU A 82 -8.03 -21.87 -11.22
C GLU A 82 -6.97 -22.71 -10.49
N HIS A 83 -7.20 -24.03 -10.38
CA HIS A 83 -6.30 -24.94 -9.67
C HIS A 83 -4.94 -25.07 -10.36
N VAL A 84 -4.89 -25.07 -11.69
CA VAL A 84 -3.64 -25.09 -12.46
C VAL A 84 -2.80 -23.85 -12.17
N ALA A 85 -3.42 -22.66 -12.14
CA ALA A 85 -2.67 -21.43 -11.87
C ALA A 85 -2.14 -21.35 -10.43
N LEU A 86 -2.86 -21.91 -9.45
CA LEU A 86 -2.38 -22.04 -8.07
C LEU A 86 -1.23 -23.05 -7.97
N GLU A 87 -1.32 -24.17 -8.70
CA GLU A 87 -0.29 -25.21 -8.71
C GLU A 87 1.01 -24.72 -9.35
N LEU A 88 0.93 -24.03 -10.50
CA LEU A 88 2.10 -23.46 -11.16
C LEU A 88 2.88 -22.51 -10.24
N GLN A 89 2.16 -21.68 -9.46
CA GLN A 89 2.78 -20.82 -8.46
C GLN A 89 3.43 -21.63 -7.32
N SER A 90 2.75 -22.66 -6.83
CA SER A 90 3.25 -23.54 -5.77
C SER A 90 4.52 -24.29 -6.17
N LEU A 91 4.58 -24.81 -7.40
CA LEU A 91 5.76 -25.48 -7.97
C LEU A 91 6.95 -24.52 -8.21
N ALA A 92 6.67 -23.23 -8.34
CA ALA A 92 7.66 -22.17 -8.38
C ALA A 92 8.08 -21.66 -6.97
N GLY A 93 7.59 -22.28 -5.90
CA GLY A 93 7.94 -21.95 -4.51
C GLY A 93 7.06 -20.86 -3.88
N MET A 94 6.04 -20.37 -4.58
CA MET A 94 5.11 -19.36 -4.06
C MET A 94 3.91 -20.03 -3.39
N GLN A 95 3.81 -19.90 -2.06
CA GLN A 95 2.73 -20.50 -1.28
C GLN A 95 1.42 -19.72 -1.46
N VAL A 96 0.52 -20.24 -2.31
CA VAL A 96 -0.82 -19.70 -2.57
C VAL A 96 -1.86 -20.81 -2.46
N GLY A 97 -3.08 -20.50 -2.03
CA GLY A 97 -4.09 -21.55 -1.86
C GLY A 97 -5.53 -21.11 -2.04
N PHE A 98 -5.81 -19.80 -2.07
CA PHE A 98 -7.17 -19.32 -2.30
C PHE A 98 -7.49 -19.20 -3.79
N GLY A 99 -8.54 -19.89 -4.21
CA GLY A 99 -9.14 -19.78 -5.53
C GLY A 99 -10.66 -19.69 -5.46
N ARG A 100 -11.27 -19.06 -6.47
CA ARG A 100 -12.72 -19.10 -6.66
C ARG A 100 -13.12 -18.87 -8.10
N THR A 101 -14.01 -19.73 -8.61
CA THR A 101 -14.56 -19.60 -9.96
C THR A 101 -16.08 -19.45 -9.91
N ARG A 102 -16.61 -18.51 -10.70
CA ARG A 102 -18.06 -18.34 -10.91
C ARG A 102 -18.35 -18.01 -12.37
N GLU A 103 -19.43 -18.57 -12.90
CA GLU A 103 -19.95 -18.15 -14.20
C GLU A 103 -20.58 -16.75 -14.08
N THR A 104 -20.45 -15.93 -15.12
CA THR A 104 -21.09 -14.61 -15.22
C THR A 104 -22.51 -14.74 -15.76
N SER A 105 -23.25 -13.62 -15.83
CA SER A 105 -24.54 -13.59 -16.53
C SER A 105 -24.44 -13.82 -18.04
N THR A 106 -23.24 -13.78 -18.63
CA THR A 106 -22.98 -14.23 -20.00
C THR A 106 -22.60 -15.71 -19.99
N PRO A 107 -23.46 -16.62 -20.52
CA PRO A 107 -23.19 -18.05 -20.51
C PRO A 107 -21.87 -18.41 -21.20
N GLY A 108 -21.09 -19.30 -20.59
CA GLY A 108 -19.76 -19.70 -21.08
C GLY A 108 -18.62 -18.76 -20.67
N VAL A 109 -18.92 -17.62 -20.02
CA VAL A 109 -17.92 -16.66 -19.54
C VAL A 109 -17.82 -16.73 -18.02
N TYR A 110 -16.61 -16.94 -17.50
CA TYR A 110 -16.32 -17.16 -16.09
C TYR A 110 -15.44 -16.06 -15.50
N GLN A 111 -15.65 -15.77 -14.23
CA GLN A 111 -14.71 -15.07 -13.36
C GLN A 111 -13.89 -16.10 -12.58
N VAL A 112 -12.60 -16.21 -12.92
CA VAL A 112 -11.61 -17.09 -12.29
C VAL A 112 -10.73 -16.24 -11.38
N VAL A 113 -10.74 -16.53 -10.09
CA VAL A 113 -9.99 -15.79 -9.06
C VAL A 113 -8.92 -16.67 -8.49
N ILE A 114 -7.69 -16.17 -8.45
CA ILE A 114 -6.54 -16.87 -7.86
C ILE A 114 -5.76 -15.92 -6.96
N GLU A 115 -5.27 -16.45 -5.84
CA GLU A 115 -4.33 -15.75 -4.97
C GLU A 115 -2.94 -15.64 -5.62
N TYR A 116 -2.23 -14.57 -5.26
CA TYR A 116 -0.85 -14.35 -5.69
C TYR A 116 0.01 -13.83 -4.53
N THR A 117 1.31 -14.13 -4.58
CA THR A 117 2.34 -13.52 -3.74
C THR A 117 2.94 -12.28 -4.42
N ASP A 118 3.32 -12.42 -5.69
CA ASP A 118 3.74 -11.35 -6.59
C ASP A 118 2.72 -11.12 -7.72
N GLU A 119 2.46 -9.86 -8.06
CA GLU A 119 1.44 -9.50 -9.06
C GLU A 119 1.84 -9.97 -10.47
N GLN A 120 3.11 -9.85 -10.85
CA GLN A 120 3.55 -10.24 -12.19
C GLN A 120 3.51 -11.75 -12.33
N ALA A 121 3.97 -12.48 -11.32
CA ALA A 121 3.90 -13.93 -11.23
C ALA A 121 2.45 -14.42 -11.30
N GLY A 122 1.54 -13.86 -10.51
CA GLY A 122 0.12 -14.25 -10.53
C GLY A 122 -0.55 -14.01 -11.90
N ARG A 123 -0.26 -12.87 -12.54
CA ARG A 123 -0.77 -12.56 -13.90
C ARG A 123 -0.18 -13.52 -14.93
N TYR A 124 1.09 -13.89 -14.80
CA TYR A 124 1.74 -14.88 -15.67
C TYR A 124 1.11 -16.25 -15.47
N ALA A 125 0.99 -16.73 -14.23
CA ALA A 125 0.39 -18.01 -13.89
C ALA A 125 -1.04 -18.15 -14.43
N ALA A 126 -1.86 -17.09 -14.35
CA ALA A 126 -3.20 -17.11 -14.96
C ALA A 126 -3.17 -17.34 -16.48
N ARG A 127 -2.24 -16.70 -17.21
CA ARG A 127 -2.08 -16.89 -18.66
C ARG A 127 -1.51 -18.26 -19.00
N ALA A 128 -0.48 -18.69 -18.26
CA ALA A 128 0.15 -19.99 -18.43
C ALA A 128 -0.84 -21.13 -18.18
N ALA A 129 -1.69 -21.02 -17.15
CA ALA A 129 -2.74 -21.99 -16.87
C ALA A 129 -3.76 -22.13 -18.00
N VAL A 130 -4.20 -21.01 -18.60
CA VAL A 130 -5.09 -21.05 -19.77
C VAL A 130 -4.40 -21.71 -20.96
N ARG A 131 -3.12 -21.37 -21.23
CA ARG A 131 -2.33 -21.99 -22.30
C ARG A 131 -2.15 -23.49 -22.09
N LEU A 132 -1.77 -23.91 -20.88
CA LEU A 132 -1.60 -25.31 -20.50
C LEU A 132 -2.91 -26.09 -20.70
N CYS A 133 -4.02 -25.61 -20.15
CA CYS A 133 -5.31 -26.26 -20.31
C CYS A 133 -5.75 -26.31 -21.79
N GLN A 134 -5.55 -25.23 -22.56
CA GLN A 134 -5.89 -25.19 -23.98
C GLN A 134 -5.07 -26.20 -24.79
N SER A 135 -3.76 -26.30 -24.52
CA SER A 135 -2.87 -27.25 -25.20
C SER A 135 -3.28 -28.71 -24.95
N ILE A 136 -3.66 -29.05 -23.71
CA ILE A 136 -4.17 -30.40 -23.38
C ILE A 136 -5.51 -30.65 -24.09
N VAL A 137 -6.41 -29.66 -24.16
CA VAL A 137 -7.67 -29.80 -24.90
C VAL A 137 -7.44 -30.08 -26.39
N GLU A 138 -6.45 -29.43 -26.99
CA GLU A 138 -6.16 -29.53 -28.43
C GLU A 138 -5.33 -30.76 -28.80
N THR A 139 -4.40 -31.16 -27.93
CA THR A 139 -3.36 -32.14 -28.26
C THR A 139 -3.29 -33.34 -27.33
N GLY A 140 -4.04 -33.33 -26.22
CA GLY A 140 -4.02 -34.36 -25.18
C GLY A 140 -2.86 -34.25 -24.19
N GLN A 141 -1.93 -33.31 -24.37
CA GLN A 141 -0.72 -33.15 -23.55
C GLN A 141 -0.28 -31.68 -23.47
N TYR A 142 0.63 -31.37 -22.53
CA TYR A 142 1.37 -30.11 -22.51
C TYR A 142 2.87 -30.41 -22.62
N PRO A 143 3.63 -29.79 -23.55
CA PRO A 143 5.05 -30.10 -23.71
C PRO A 143 5.85 -29.82 -22.44
N GLN A 144 6.62 -30.81 -21.99
CA GLN A 144 7.45 -30.70 -20.78
C GLN A 144 8.41 -29.51 -20.80
N ILE A 145 8.98 -29.19 -21.97
CA ILE A 145 9.89 -28.05 -22.15
C ILE A 145 9.19 -26.70 -21.93
N GLU A 146 7.89 -26.58 -22.28
CA GLU A 146 7.11 -25.38 -22.03
C GLU A 146 6.74 -25.26 -20.56
N LEU A 147 6.42 -26.36 -19.89
CA LEU A 147 6.21 -26.39 -18.44
C LEU A 147 7.47 -25.96 -17.68
N GLU A 148 8.64 -26.47 -18.06
CA GLU A 148 9.91 -26.10 -17.46
C GLU A 148 10.23 -24.61 -17.64
N GLN A 149 9.94 -24.05 -18.82
CA GLN A 149 10.08 -22.62 -19.07
C GLN A 149 9.10 -21.79 -18.22
N ASP A 150 7.84 -22.21 -18.12
CA ASP A 150 6.84 -21.52 -17.31
C ASP A 150 7.23 -21.48 -15.83
N LEU A 151 7.77 -22.59 -15.32
CA LEU A 151 8.27 -22.68 -13.94
C LEU A 151 9.55 -21.85 -13.75
N ALA A 152 10.44 -21.77 -14.75
CA ALA A 152 11.61 -20.91 -14.70
C ALA A 152 11.22 -19.43 -14.67
N ASP A 153 10.34 -18.98 -15.56
CA ASP A 153 9.85 -17.60 -15.60
C ASP A 153 9.16 -17.22 -14.28
N LEU A 154 8.35 -18.12 -13.72
CA LEU A 154 7.69 -17.89 -12.43
C LEU A 154 8.69 -17.79 -11.27
N ARG A 155 9.75 -18.60 -11.26
CA ARG A 155 10.83 -18.50 -10.27
C ARG A 155 11.60 -17.18 -10.42
N ASP A 156 11.84 -16.73 -11.64
CA ASP A 156 12.49 -15.44 -11.91
C ASP A 156 11.65 -14.26 -11.40
N PHE A 157 10.33 -14.26 -11.65
CA PHE A 157 9.44 -13.24 -11.09
C PHE A 157 9.45 -13.26 -9.56
N ALA A 158 9.39 -14.46 -8.95
CA ALA A 158 9.45 -14.60 -7.50
C ALA A 158 10.77 -14.08 -6.92
N ALA A 159 11.91 -14.40 -7.55
CA ALA A 159 13.23 -13.96 -7.12
C ALA A 159 13.42 -12.44 -7.23
N GLN A 160 12.88 -11.81 -8.30
CA GLN A 160 12.94 -10.36 -8.49
C GLN A 160 12.08 -9.60 -7.47
N ALA A 161 10.94 -10.18 -7.08
CA ALA A 161 10.02 -9.59 -6.10
C ALA A 161 10.44 -9.87 -4.64
N ALA A 162 11.33 -10.84 -4.42
CA ALA A 162 11.73 -11.26 -3.08
C ALA A 162 12.41 -10.14 -2.30
N LEU A 163 12.03 -10.00 -1.04
CA LEU A 163 12.72 -9.12 -0.11
C LEU A 163 14.06 -9.76 0.27
N GLY A 164 15.13 -8.94 0.35
CA GLY A 164 16.39 -9.41 0.89
C GLY A 164 16.21 -9.92 2.35
N PRO A 165 16.99 -10.92 2.81
CA PRO A 165 16.75 -11.60 4.08
C PRO A 165 16.65 -10.68 5.31
N SER A 166 17.45 -9.60 5.33
CA SER A 166 17.38 -8.59 6.40
C SER A 166 16.06 -7.82 6.37
N THR A 167 15.62 -7.37 5.20
CA THR A 167 14.36 -6.62 5.02
C THR A 167 13.17 -7.51 5.35
N GLU A 168 13.19 -8.76 4.86
CA GLU A 168 12.14 -9.74 5.11
C GLU A 168 11.97 -10.02 6.62
N ASN A 169 13.08 -10.15 7.36
CA ASN A 169 13.04 -10.33 8.81
C ASN A 169 12.36 -9.15 9.53
N ILE A 170 12.65 -7.92 9.13
CA ILE A 170 12.03 -6.71 9.70
C ILE A 170 10.53 -6.65 9.33
N VAL A 171 10.18 -6.98 8.09
CA VAL A 171 8.79 -7.00 7.61
C VAL A 171 7.95 -8.05 8.35
N LYS A 172 8.47 -9.27 8.53
CA LYS A 172 7.78 -10.33 9.29
C LYS A 172 7.47 -9.92 10.72
N GLU A 173 8.40 -9.22 11.37
CA GLU A 173 8.17 -8.68 12.71
C GLU A 173 7.10 -7.57 12.70
N ALA A 174 7.10 -6.67 11.70
CA ALA A 174 6.06 -5.67 11.55
C ALA A 174 4.66 -6.29 11.35
N GLU A 175 4.57 -7.34 10.52
CA GLU A 175 3.33 -8.10 10.29
C GLU A 175 2.83 -8.79 11.57
N ALA A 176 3.72 -9.41 12.33
CA ALA A 176 3.39 -10.05 13.61
C ALA A 176 2.77 -9.05 14.62
N ARG A 177 3.15 -7.77 14.54
CA ARG A 177 2.61 -6.68 15.35
C ARG A 177 1.41 -5.96 14.72
N GLY A 178 0.98 -6.38 13.53
CA GLY A 178 -0.12 -5.74 12.79
C GLY A 178 0.20 -4.34 12.26
N ILE A 179 1.48 -3.99 12.12
CA ILE A 179 1.94 -2.74 11.50
C ILE A 179 1.80 -2.89 9.98
N PRO A 180 1.07 -1.98 9.29
CA PRO A 180 0.94 -2.07 7.85
C PRO A 180 2.27 -1.73 7.20
N TRP A 181 2.55 -2.35 6.06
CA TRP A 181 3.72 -2.00 5.27
C TRP A 181 3.38 -1.99 3.78
N THR A 182 4.19 -1.28 3.01
CA THR A 182 4.11 -1.27 1.55
C THR A 182 5.51 -1.12 0.95
N ALA A 183 5.75 -1.80 -0.16
CA ALA A 183 6.96 -1.59 -0.95
C ALA A 183 6.78 -0.32 -1.81
N LEU A 184 7.76 0.57 -1.77
CA LEU A 184 7.80 1.75 -2.62
C LEU A 184 8.52 1.41 -3.93
N SER A 185 8.03 1.94 -5.05
CA SER A 185 8.59 1.67 -6.39
C SER A 185 10.03 2.18 -6.58
N THR A 186 10.49 3.06 -5.70
CA THR A 186 11.83 3.67 -5.78
C THR A 186 12.79 3.06 -4.76
N ARG A 187 13.99 2.70 -5.22
CA ARG A 187 15.15 2.31 -4.40
C ARG A 187 14.92 1.13 -3.43
N ALA A 188 14.00 0.21 -3.75
CA ALA A 188 13.68 -0.94 -2.90
C ALA A 188 13.37 -0.55 -1.43
N MET A 189 12.75 0.62 -1.24
CA MET A 189 12.37 1.10 0.08
C MET A 189 11.09 0.43 0.56
N ILE A 190 11.01 0.19 1.85
CA ILE A 190 9.80 -0.26 2.54
C ILE A 190 9.29 0.89 3.41
N GLN A 191 8.00 1.18 3.31
CA GLN A 191 7.31 2.05 4.24
C GLN A 191 6.50 1.20 5.21
N PHE A 192 6.65 1.49 6.50
CA PHE A 192 5.80 1.00 7.58
C PHE A 192 4.87 2.11 8.03
N GLY A 193 3.66 1.75 8.45
CA GLY A 193 2.68 2.68 9.01
C GLY A 193 2.01 3.60 7.99
N HIS A 194 1.06 4.40 8.48
CA HIS A 194 0.28 5.35 7.67
C HIS A 194 0.40 6.78 8.21
N GLY A 195 0.23 7.76 7.32
CA GLY A 195 0.10 9.16 7.69
C GLY A 195 1.34 9.70 8.40
N VAL A 196 1.12 10.52 9.44
CA VAL A 196 2.15 11.01 10.38
C VAL A 196 2.96 9.93 11.08
N TYR A 197 2.45 8.70 11.17
CA TYR A 197 3.14 7.61 11.85
C TYR A 197 4.09 6.83 10.94
N GLN A 198 4.12 7.14 9.65
CA GLN A 198 4.92 6.38 8.71
C GLN A 198 6.43 6.43 9.04
N LYS A 199 7.12 5.31 8.80
CA LYS A 199 8.57 5.16 8.87
C LYS A 199 9.05 4.46 7.62
N ARG A 200 10.27 4.73 7.19
CA ARG A 200 10.85 4.11 5.98
C ARG A 200 12.16 3.42 6.31
N ILE A 201 12.41 2.31 5.63
CA ILE A 201 13.71 1.64 5.63
C ILE A 201 14.16 1.33 4.21
N GLN A 202 15.48 1.22 4.03
CA GLN A 202 16.10 0.63 2.86
C GLN A 202 17.14 -0.38 3.34
N ALA A 203 16.90 -1.67 3.08
CA ALA A 203 17.61 -2.76 3.76
C ALA A 203 17.52 -2.62 5.29
N THR A 204 18.60 -2.18 5.95
CA THR A 204 18.65 -1.91 7.39
C THR A 204 18.86 -0.44 7.74
N LEU A 205 19.00 0.44 6.74
CA LEU A 205 19.02 1.89 6.95
C LEU A 205 17.61 2.36 7.27
N SER A 206 17.45 3.17 8.30
CA SER A 206 16.17 3.70 8.73
C SER A 206 16.01 5.18 8.39
N SER A 207 14.77 5.67 8.41
CA SER A 207 14.49 7.11 8.29
C SER A 207 15.15 7.99 9.37
N GLN A 208 15.71 7.40 10.43
CA GLN A 208 16.44 8.09 11.49
C GLN A 208 17.96 8.07 11.26
N THR A 209 18.47 7.24 10.34
CA THR A 209 19.90 7.15 10.05
C THR A 209 20.39 8.44 9.39
N SER A 210 21.38 9.10 9.99
CA SER A 210 21.96 10.33 9.45
C SER A 210 22.79 10.05 8.20
N VAL A 211 22.61 10.85 7.15
CA VAL A 211 23.44 10.76 5.93
C VAL A 211 24.93 10.95 6.25
N LEU A 212 25.26 11.85 7.19
CA LEU A 212 26.65 12.06 7.62
C LEU A 212 27.23 10.83 8.33
N GLY A 213 26.40 10.09 9.08
CA GLY A 213 26.80 8.85 9.73
C GLY A 213 27.06 7.74 8.71
N VAL A 214 26.24 7.66 7.65
CA VAL A 214 26.44 6.72 6.54
C VAL A 214 27.71 7.04 5.75
N GLU A 215 27.91 8.32 5.39
CA GLU A 215 29.12 8.76 4.68
C GLU A 215 30.38 8.49 5.51
N LEU A 216 30.34 8.80 6.80
CA LEU A 216 31.46 8.55 7.70
C LEU A 216 31.77 7.05 7.79
N ALA A 217 30.75 6.20 7.98
CA ALA A 217 30.92 4.75 8.03
C ALA A 217 31.44 4.16 6.70
N GLY A 218 31.11 4.78 5.57
CA GLY A 218 31.65 4.41 4.26
C GLY A 218 33.13 4.78 4.06
N ASP A 219 33.64 5.75 4.81
CA ASP A 219 35.05 6.13 4.82
C ASP A 219 35.80 5.43 5.97
N LYS A 220 36.51 4.36 5.61
CA LYS A 220 37.29 3.54 6.54
C LYS A 220 38.34 4.33 7.31
N GLU A 221 39.02 5.27 6.65
CA GLU A 221 40.11 6.03 7.25
C GLU A 221 39.57 7.13 8.18
N SER A 222 38.54 7.86 7.72
CA SER A 222 37.90 8.88 8.56
C SER A 222 37.22 8.26 9.79
N THR A 223 36.51 7.13 9.61
CA THR A 223 35.94 6.36 10.73
C THR A 223 37.04 5.99 11.72
N LYS A 224 38.11 5.36 11.23
CA LYS A 224 39.23 4.92 12.06
C LYS A 224 39.89 6.05 12.83
N ARG A 225 40.14 7.20 12.18
CA ARG A 225 40.74 8.38 12.82
C ARG A 225 39.86 8.90 13.95
N ILE A 226 38.56 9.11 13.69
CA ILE A 226 37.61 9.59 14.71
C ILE A 226 37.52 8.62 15.89
N LEU A 227 37.48 7.31 15.61
CA LEU A 227 37.43 6.30 16.65
C LEU A 227 38.74 6.25 17.46
N GLY A 228 39.89 6.33 16.79
CA GLY A 228 41.21 6.41 17.43
C GLY A 228 41.37 7.63 18.32
N ASP A 229 41.00 8.82 17.83
CA ASP A 229 41.00 10.08 18.59
C ASP A 229 40.05 10.02 19.79
N ALA A 230 38.95 9.26 19.66
CA ALA A 230 38.02 9.00 20.74
C ALA A 230 38.50 7.90 21.73
N GLY A 231 39.68 7.31 21.55
CA GLY A 231 40.24 6.28 22.43
C GLY A 231 39.64 4.88 22.26
N VAL A 232 39.02 4.61 21.10
CA VAL A 232 38.53 3.28 20.72
C VAL A 232 39.68 2.45 20.15
N PRO A 233 39.83 1.17 20.54
CA PRO A 233 40.82 0.28 19.94
C PRO A 233 40.50 0.05 18.46
N VAL A 234 41.32 0.63 17.58
CA VAL A 234 41.26 0.45 16.12
C VAL A 234 42.64 -0.02 15.61
N PRO A 235 42.72 -0.64 14.42
CA PRO A 235 44.00 -1.03 13.85
C PRO A 235 44.95 0.16 13.77
N ARG A 236 46.26 -0.04 13.99
CA ARG A 236 47.25 0.99 13.63
C ARG A 236 47.48 0.94 12.13
N GLY A 237 47.41 2.07 11.44
CA GLY A 237 47.66 2.11 10.00
C GLY A 237 47.72 3.51 9.43
N THR A 238 48.21 3.61 8.20
CA THR A 238 48.33 4.84 7.42
C THR A 238 47.92 4.59 5.98
N VAL A 239 47.59 5.66 5.27
CA VAL A 239 47.34 5.64 3.83
C VAL A 239 48.62 6.04 3.10
N ILE A 240 48.93 5.32 2.02
CA ILE A 240 50.01 5.63 1.09
C ILE A 240 49.46 5.69 -0.34
N TYR A 241 50.10 6.47 -1.21
CA TYR A 241 49.76 6.62 -2.62
C TYR A 241 50.87 6.13 -3.54
N TYR A 242 52.09 6.07 -3.02
CA TYR A 242 53.29 5.69 -3.75
C TYR A 242 54.01 4.51 -3.07
N LEU A 243 54.70 3.69 -3.85
CA LEU A 243 55.35 2.47 -3.37
C LEU A 243 56.55 2.78 -2.46
N ASP A 244 57.24 3.89 -2.70
CA ASP A 244 58.35 4.37 -1.88
C ASP A 244 57.94 4.78 -0.46
N GLU A 245 56.65 5.04 -0.23
CA GLU A 245 56.09 5.29 1.10
C GLU A 245 55.86 3.98 1.91
N LEU A 246 55.88 2.81 1.25
CA LEU A 246 55.51 1.53 1.86
C LEU A 246 56.44 1.15 3.02
N GLU A 247 57.75 1.34 2.89
CA GLU A 247 58.72 1.00 3.94
C GLU A 247 58.46 1.82 5.21
N GLY A 248 58.29 3.14 5.08
CA GLY A 248 57.94 4.02 6.19
C GLY A 248 56.58 3.70 6.81
N ALA A 249 55.60 3.30 6.00
CA ALA A 249 54.30 2.86 6.49
C ALA A 249 54.39 1.56 7.31
N ILE A 250 55.21 0.61 6.89
CA ILE A 250 55.46 -0.65 7.60
C ILE A 250 56.10 -0.39 8.95
N GLU A 251 57.12 0.48 9.01
CA GLU A 251 57.73 0.89 10.27
C GLU A 251 56.72 1.59 11.19
N ALA A 252 55.90 2.50 10.65
CA ALA A 252 54.91 3.25 11.43
C ALA A 252 53.84 2.36 12.09
N VAL A 253 53.50 1.22 11.49
CA VAL A 253 52.55 0.26 12.07
C VAL A 253 53.18 -0.75 13.03
N GLY A 254 54.51 -0.71 13.19
CA GLY A 254 55.28 -1.55 14.11
C GLY A 254 55.91 -2.79 13.47
N GLY A 255 56.05 -2.81 12.14
CA GLY A 255 56.63 -3.93 11.38
C GLY A 255 55.63 -5.04 11.04
N TYR A 256 56.15 -6.11 10.44
CA TYR A 256 55.36 -7.28 10.05
C TYR A 256 54.84 -8.08 11.27
N PRO A 257 53.69 -8.78 11.14
CA PRO A 257 52.85 -8.89 9.95
C PRO A 257 51.92 -7.68 9.71
N ILE A 258 51.63 -7.40 8.44
CA ILE A 258 50.77 -6.28 8.00
C ILE A 258 49.58 -6.74 7.14
N VAL A 259 48.62 -5.84 6.97
CA VAL A 259 47.50 -5.91 6.03
C VAL A 259 47.62 -4.77 5.04
N ILE A 260 47.43 -5.06 3.77
CA ILE A 260 47.35 -4.06 2.70
C ILE A 260 45.98 -4.18 2.04
N LYS A 261 45.27 -3.04 1.95
CA LYS A 261 43.91 -2.97 1.37
C LYS A 261 43.69 -1.66 0.60
N PRO A 262 42.87 -1.64 -0.45
CA PRO A 262 42.47 -0.39 -1.11
C PRO A 262 41.71 0.54 -0.15
N LEU A 263 41.89 1.85 -0.29
CA LEU A 263 41.19 2.87 0.51
C LEU A 263 39.66 2.82 0.30
N ASP A 264 39.24 2.60 -0.93
CA ASP A 264 37.87 2.72 -1.44
C ASP A 264 37.30 1.38 -1.98
N GLY A 265 37.87 0.24 -1.56
CA GLY A 265 37.45 -1.09 -2.01
C GLY A 265 36.33 -1.72 -1.16
N ASN A 266 35.44 -2.45 -1.85
CA ASN A 266 34.31 -3.20 -1.28
C ASN A 266 34.49 -4.72 -1.43
N HIS A 267 33.78 -5.50 -0.61
CA HIS A 267 33.69 -6.97 -0.70
C HIS A 267 35.02 -7.74 -0.63
N GLY A 268 36.05 -7.18 0.00
CA GLY A 268 37.33 -7.88 0.18
C GLY A 268 38.24 -7.91 -1.06
N ARG A 269 37.88 -7.24 -2.16
CA ARG A 269 38.73 -7.16 -3.36
C ARG A 269 39.99 -6.34 -3.08
N GLY A 270 41.13 -6.84 -3.54
CA GLY A 270 42.44 -6.19 -3.34
C GLY A 270 42.94 -6.22 -1.89
N ILE A 271 42.30 -6.97 -0.98
CA ILE A 271 42.76 -7.11 0.40
C ILE A 271 43.74 -8.28 0.51
N THR A 272 44.95 -8.01 0.99
CA THR A 272 45.92 -9.04 1.34
C THR A 272 46.25 -8.95 2.82
N ILE A 273 46.06 -10.07 3.54
CA ILE A 273 46.27 -10.19 4.99
C ILE A 273 47.50 -11.04 5.31
N ASN A 274 48.01 -10.92 6.54
CA ASN A 274 49.14 -11.70 7.06
C ASN A 274 50.40 -11.62 6.17
N ILE A 275 50.71 -10.43 5.68
CA ILE A 275 51.92 -10.17 4.88
C ILE A 275 53.11 -10.16 5.83
N THR A 276 54.13 -10.97 5.55
CA THR A 276 55.28 -11.19 6.44
C THR A 276 56.64 -10.87 5.80
N SER A 277 56.67 -10.50 4.52
CA SER A 277 57.90 -10.16 3.78
C SER A 277 57.68 -8.97 2.85
N TRP A 278 58.79 -8.40 2.36
CA TRP A 278 58.78 -7.29 1.41
C TRP A 278 58.16 -7.67 0.08
N GLU A 279 58.53 -8.83 -0.46
CA GLU A 279 58.05 -9.32 -1.75
C GLU A 279 56.52 -9.46 -1.75
N LEU A 280 55.97 -10.02 -0.68
CA LEU A 280 54.52 -10.13 -0.50
C LEU A 280 53.85 -8.77 -0.31
N ALA A 281 54.52 -7.80 0.31
CA ALA A 281 54.00 -6.46 0.53
C ALA A 281 53.91 -5.67 -0.80
N GLU A 282 54.91 -5.82 -1.66
CA GLU A 282 54.94 -5.22 -3.00
C GLU A 282 53.83 -5.78 -3.90
N GLU A 283 53.69 -7.11 -3.97
CA GLU A 283 52.60 -7.76 -4.71
C GLU A 283 51.22 -7.33 -4.18
N ALA A 284 51.07 -7.27 -2.86
CA ALA A 284 49.83 -6.85 -2.22
C ALA A 284 49.49 -5.38 -2.49
N TYR A 285 50.51 -4.50 -2.51
CA TYR A 285 50.36 -3.09 -2.85
C TYR A 285 49.85 -2.93 -4.29
N ASP A 286 50.45 -3.63 -5.25
CA ASP A 286 50.02 -3.58 -6.65
C ASP A 286 48.58 -4.07 -6.83
N ALA A 287 48.22 -5.18 -6.16
CA ALA A 287 46.85 -5.70 -6.16
C ALA A 287 45.85 -4.70 -5.57
N ALA A 288 46.17 -4.09 -4.41
CA ALA A 288 45.31 -3.10 -3.78
C ALA A 288 45.19 -1.82 -4.61
N LYS A 289 46.28 -1.35 -5.21
CA LYS A 289 46.32 -0.14 -6.03
C LYS A 289 45.60 -0.30 -7.37
N ALA A 290 45.57 -1.51 -7.92
CA ALA A 290 44.78 -1.83 -9.10
C ALA A 290 43.27 -1.66 -8.83
N GLU A 291 42.82 -2.08 -7.64
CA GLU A 291 41.41 -2.03 -7.23
C GLU A 291 40.96 -0.66 -6.70
N SER A 292 41.87 0.18 -6.21
CA SER A 292 41.55 1.53 -5.75
C SER A 292 41.32 2.51 -6.92
N ARG A 293 40.22 3.27 -6.88
CA ARG A 293 39.91 4.29 -7.91
C ARG A 293 40.83 5.50 -7.77
N ASN A 294 41.10 5.89 -6.52
CA ASN A 294 41.96 7.04 -6.19
C ASN A 294 43.42 6.66 -5.98
N LYS A 295 43.80 5.40 -6.25
CA LYS A 295 45.16 4.86 -6.09
C LYS A 295 45.71 4.92 -4.65
N GLY A 296 44.84 5.12 -3.67
CA GLY A 296 45.18 5.12 -2.25
C GLY A 296 45.13 3.70 -1.68
N VAL A 297 46.16 3.35 -0.91
CA VAL A 297 46.31 2.03 -0.29
C VAL A 297 46.51 2.22 1.21
N ILE A 298 45.77 1.45 2.01
CA ILE A 298 45.91 1.44 3.47
C ILE A 298 46.87 0.32 3.86
N VAL A 299 47.89 0.67 4.65
CA VAL A 299 48.80 -0.27 5.31
C VAL A 299 48.45 -0.29 6.79
N GLU A 300 48.13 -1.47 7.32
CA GLU A 300 47.73 -1.65 8.73
C GLU A 300 48.51 -2.78 9.39
N ARG A 301 48.67 -2.71 10.72
CA ARG A 301 49.14 -3.85 11.50
C ARG A 301 48.15 -5.01 11.36
N TYR A 302 48.66 -6.23 11.16
CA TYR A 302 47.83 -7.43 11.18
C TYR A 302 47.51 -7.84 12.63
N TYR A 303 46.23 -8.00 12.93
CA TYR A 303 45.75 -8.48 14.22
C TYR A 303 45.28 -9.92 14.08
N THR A 304 45.79 -10.79 14.95
CA THR A 304 45.42 -12.21 14.98
C THR A 304 44.23 -12.42 15.91
N GLY A 305 43.19 -13.07 15.43
CA GLY A 305 41.99 -13.34 16.22
C GLY A 305 40.85 -13.89 15.38
N ARG A 306 39.72 -14.12 16.04
CA ARG A 306 38.45 -14.48 15.44
C ARG A 306 37.70 -13.20 15.03
N ASP A 307 37.01 -13.27 13.91
CA ASP A 307 36.20 -12.19 13.37
C ASP A 307 34.79 -12.24 13.97
N HIS A 308 34.33 -11.15 14.57
CA HIS A 308 33.01 -11.02 15.15
C HIS A 308 32.27 -9.84 14.52
N ARG A 309 31.00 -10.04 14.19
CA ARG A 309 30.05 -8.97 13.90
C ARG A 309 29.27 -8.65 15.17
N VAL A 310 29.43 -7.43 15.70
CA VAL A 310 28.63 -6.90 16.80
C VAL A 310 27.54 -6.00 16.22
N LEU A 311 26.27 -6.31 16.47
CA LEU A 311 25.14 -5.52 16.01
C LEU A 311 24.63 -4.63 17.15
N VAL A 312 24.61 -3.32 16.88
CA VAL A 312 24.02 -2.29 17.75
C VAL A 312 22.77 -1.74 17.10
N VAL A 313 21.65 -1.76 17.83
CA VAL A 313 20.37 -1.16 17.41
C VAL A 313 19.89 -0.23 18.51
N ASN A 314 19.52 0.99 18.16
CA ASN A 314 19.05 2.02 19.08
C ASN A 314 19.97 2.21 20.29
N GLY A 315 21.29 2.22 20.04
CA GLY A 315 22.33 2.39 21.05
C GLY A 315 22.52 1.20 22.00
N LYS A 316 21.97 0.02 21.71
CA LYS A 316 22.17 -1.22 22.48
C LYS A 316 22.78 -2.32 21.62
N VAL A 317 23.73 -3.09 22.14
CA VAL A 317 24.16 -4.34 21.49
C VAL A 317 23.00 -5.33 21.60
N VAL A 318 22.55 -5.84 20.48
CA VAL A 318 21.41 -6.77 20.40
C VAL A 318 21.81 -8.17 19.97
N ALA A 319 22.93 -8.30 19.26
CA ALA A 319 23.46 -9.59 18.84
C ALA A 319 24.96 -9.50 18.56
N VAL A 320 25.67 -10.61 18.73
CA VAL A 320 27.07 -10.79 18.36
C VAL A 320 27.21 -12.14 17.67
N ALA A 321 27.88 -12.16 16.53
CA ALA A 321 28.11 -13.40 15.78
C ALA A 321 29.58 -13.50 15.37
N GLU A 322 30.25 -14.57 15.78
CA GLU A 322 31.55 -14.98 15.26
C GLU A 322 31.37 -15.49 13.82
N ARG A 323 32.14 -14.93 12.89
CA ARG A 323 32.17 -15.34 11.49
C ARG A 323 33.36 -16.24 11.27
N VAL A 324 33.12 -17.44 10.78
CA VAL A 324 34.18 -18.38 10.42
C VAL A 324 34.22 -18.50 8.89
N PRO A 325 35.38 -18.29 8.23
CA PRO A 325 35.51 -18.48 6.80
C PRO A 325 35.12 -19.89 6.35
N ALA A 326 34.78 -20.01 5.07
CA ALA A 326 34.49 -21.31 4.48
C ALA A 326 35.68 -22.25 4.69
N HIS A 327 35.41 -23.44 5.23
CA HIS A 327 36.42 -24.41 5.58
C HIS A 327 35.89 -25.82 5.47
N VAL A 328 36.82 -26.77 5.43
CA VAL A 328 36.55 -28.21 5.59
C VAL A 328 37.40 -28.76 6.72
N VAL A 329 36.91 -29.81 7.37
CA VAL A 329 37.61 -30.50 8.45
C VAL A 329 38.02 -31.87 7.96
N GLY A 330 39.31 -32.20 8.08
CA GLY A 330 39.84 -33.50 7.68
C GLY A 330 39.25 -34.63 8.49
N ASP A 331 38.93 -35.73 7.81
CA ASP A 331 38.53 -37.02 8.41
C ASP A 331 39.67 -38.06 8.36
N GLY A 332 40.83 -37.69 7.81
CA GLY A 332 41.98 -38.56 7.61
C GLY A 332 41.89 -39.50 6.40
N GLN A 333 40.81 -39.43 5.60
CA GLN A 333 40.56 -40.37 4.49
C GLN A 333 40.18 -39.68 3.19
N SER A 334 39.32 -38.65 3.24
CA SER A 334 38.83 -37.93 2.08
C SER A 334 39.74 -36.79 1.65
N THR A 335 39.77 -36.53 0.34
CA THR A 335 40.48 -35.35 -0.19
C THR A 335 39.70 -34.06 0.12
N ILE A 336 40.37 -32.90 0.06
CA ILE A 336 39.71 -31.60 0.22
C ILE A 336 38.52 -31.45 -0.75
N ALA A 337 38.66 -31.86 -2.01
CA ALA A 337 37.56 -31.83 -2.98
C ALA A 337 36.35 -32.67 -2.52
N GLN A 338 36.59 -33.88 -2.01
CA GLN A 338 35.53 -34.75 -1.49
C GLN A 338 34.88 -34.17 -0.23
N LEU A 339 35.66 -33.55 0.65
CA LEU A 339 35.15 -32.90 1.85
C LEU A 339 34.29 -31.68 1.52
N VAL A 340 34.64 -30.92 0.48
CA VAL A 340 33.80 -29.80 -0.01
C VAL A 340 32.47 -30.33 -0.53
N GLU A 341 32.50 -31.37 -1.37
CA GLU A 341 31.29 -32.00 -1.90
C GLU A 341 30.39 -32.52 -0.76
N LEU A 342 30.97 -33.23 0.21
CA LEU A 342 30.26 -33.73 1.38
C LEU A 342 29.67 -32.59 2.23
N THR A 343 30.42 -31.49 2.39
CA THR A 343 29.94 -30.31 3.13
C THR A 343 28.78 -29.63 2.41
N ASN A 344 28.81 -29.59 1.07
CA ASN A 344 27.75 -29.02 0.23
C ASN A 344 26.50 -29.90 0.13
N GLN A 345 26.58 -31.19 0.50
CA GLN A 345 25.42 -32.07 0.65
C GLN A 345 24.56 -31.77 1.88
N ASP A 346 25.00 -30.87 2.77
CA ASP A 346 24.15 -30.37 3.87
C ASP A 346 22.88 -29.74 3.26
N PRO A 347 21.67 -30.22 3.60
CA PRO A 347 20.42 -29.70 3.05
C PRO A 347 20.17 -28.22 3.40
N ARG A 348 20.90 -27.67 4.38
CA ARG A 348 20.88 -26.24 4.72
C ARG A 348 21.69 -25.39 3.76
N ARG A 349 22.53 -25.96 2.89
CA ARG A 349 23.30 -25.24 1.86
C ARG A 349 22.50 -25.16 0.56
N GLY A 350 22.50 -23.98 -0.06
CA GLY A 350 21.85 -23.74 -1.36
C GLY A 350 22.69 -22.84 -2.25
N GLU A 351 22.27 -22.71 -3.51
CA GLU A 351 22.86 -21.74 -4.43
C GLU A 351 22.51 -20.31 -3.97
N GLY A 352 23.49 -19.40 -4.03
CA GLY A 352 23.31 -18.00 -3.63
C GLY A 352 22.76 -17.81 -2.21
N HIS A 353 21.51 -17.32 -2.12
CA HIS A 353 20.82 -17.02 -0.86
C HIS A 353 19.56 -17.86 -0.64
N ASP A 354 19.41 -18.96 -1.39
CA ASP A 354 18.19 -19.77 -1.42
C ASP A 354 17.96 -20.54 -0.11
N ASN A 355 19.03 -20.85 0.64
CA ASN A 355 18.97 -21.56 1.91
C ASN A 355 19.76 -20.85 3.04
N VAL A 356 19.65 -21.40 4.25
CA VAL A 356 20.28 -20.89 5.49
C VAL A 356 21.80 -20.73 5.35
N LEU A 357 22.45 -21.63 4.62
CA LEU A 357 23.87 -21.60 4.28
C LEU A 357 24.04 -21.49 2.76
N THR A 358 25.13 -20.87 2.33
CA THR A 358 25.51 -20.83 0.91
C THR A 358 26.47 -21.99 0.63
N GLN A 359 26.37 -22.60 -0.54
CA GLN A 359 27.34 -23.62 -0.97
C GLN A 359 28.76 -23.05 -1.02
N ILE A 360 29.75 -23.90 -0.73
CA ILE A 360 31.15 -23.55 -0.84
C ILE A 360 31.57 -23.75 -2.29
N GLU A 361 31.89 -22.65 -2.97
CA GLU A 361 32.48 -22.68 -4.30
C GLU A 361 34.00 -22.57 -4.25
N VAL A 362 34.66 -23.49 -4.93
CA VAL A 362 36.12 -23.47 -5.12
C VAL A 362 36.42 -22.63 -6.37
N ASP A 363 36.93 -21.42 -6.15
CA ASP A 363 37.31 -20.49 -7.21
C ASP A 363 38.82 -20.24 -7.22
N ARG A 364 39.27 -19.33 -8.08
CA ARG A 364 40.68 -18.94 -8.18
C ARG A 364 41.28 -18.47 -6.84
N ALA A 365 40.50 -17.79 -5.99
CA ALA A 365 40.96 -17.35 -4.69
C ALA A 365 41.12 -18.54 -3.73
N SER A 366 40.23 -19.52 -3.79
CA SER A 366 40.36 -20.78 -3.04
C SER A 366 41.65 -21.52 -3.42
N PHE A 367 41.97 -21.62 -4.72
CA PHE A 367 43.21 -22.24 -5.20
C PHE A 367 44.46 -21.54 -4.67
N GLN A 368 44.51 -20.21 -4.74
CA GLN A 368 45.66 -19.43 -4.23
C GLN A 368 45.85 -19.62 -2.72
N LEU A 369 44.75 -19.71 -1.97
CA LEU A 369 44.81 -19.91 -0.53
C LEU A 369 45.25 -21.33 -0.15
N LEU A 370 44.81 -22.35 -0.89
CA LEU A 370 45.26 -23.72 -0.73
C LEU A 370 46.77 -23.83 -1.01
N GLU A 371 47.24 -23.24 -2.10
CA GLU A 371 48.65 -23.23 -2.47
C GLU A 371 49.51 -22.56 -1.39
N ARG A 372 49.06 -21.42 -0.83
CA ARG A 372 49.70 -20.74 0.31
C ARG A 372 49.74 -21.59 1.59
N GLN A 373 48.75 -22.45 1.80
CA GLN A 373 48.73 -23.41 2.92
C GLN A 373 49.55 -24.68 2.63
N GLY A 374 50.09 -24.83 1.42
CA GLY A 374 50.82 -26.02 1.00
C GLY A 374 49.91 -27.21 0.66
N TYR A 375 48.64 -26.96 0.35
CA TYR A 375 47.64 -27.98 0.02
C TYR A 375 47.21 -27.89 -1.45
N THR A 376 46.66 -29.00 -1.95
CA THR A 376 45.93 -29.11 -3.22
C THR A 376 44.56 -29.72 -2.97
N LEU A 377 43.66 -29.67 -3.96
CA LEU A 377 42.34 -30.31 -3.84
C LEU A 377 42.41 -31.83 -3.60
N ASP A 378 43.49 -32.47 -4.02
CA ASP A 378 43.74 -33.90 -3.83
C ASP A 378 44.38 -34.24 -2.47
N THR A 379 44.69 -33.22 -1.66
CA THR A 379 45.29 -33.43 -0.34
C THR A 379 44.30 -34.07 0.62
N ILE A 380 44.74 -35.10 1.34
CA ILE A 380 43.98 -35.72 2.45
C ILE A 380 44.45 -35.07 3.76
N LEU A 381 43.56 -34.32 4.39
CA LEU A 381 43.81 -33.65 5.67
C LEU A 381 43.79 -34.67 6.81
N ARG A 382 44.62 -34.47 7.84
CA ARG A 382 44.57 -35.33 9.04
C ARG A 382 43.22 -35.17 9.75
N ALA A 383 42.80 -36.22 10.46
CA ALA A 383 41.57 -36.17 11.22
C ALA A 383 41.58 -34.97 12.21
N GLY A 384 40.60 -34.08 12.09
CA GLY A 384 40.45 -32.86 12.90
C GLY A 384 41.24 -31.64 12.41
N GLU A 385 42.02 -31.74 11.34
CA GLU A 385 42.75 -30.62 10.74
C GLU A 385 41.80 -29.73 9.93
N VAL A 386 41.78 -28.42 10.19
CA VAL A 386 40.89 -27.46 9.51
C VAL A 386 41.63 -26.81 8.36
N CYS A 387 41.06 -26.87 7.15
CA CYS A 387 41.57 -26.18 5.98
C CYS A 387 40.58 -25.09 5.56
N TYR A 388 41.05 -23.84 5.55
CA TYR A 388 40.26 -22.69 5.13
C TYR A 388 40.34 -22.53 3.61
N LEU A 389 39.17 -22.36 2.99
CA LEU A 389 39.00 -22.22 1.54
C LEU A 389 38.81 -20.77 1.11
N LYS A 390 38.51 -19.86 2.06
CA LYS A 390 38.42 -18.42 1.82
C LYS A 390 39.17 -17.65 2.91
N ALA A 391 39.76 -16.51 2.56
CA ALA A 391 40.47 -15.65 3.49
C ALA A 391 39.53 -14.75 4.32
N THR A 392 38.35 -14.45 3.79
CA THR A 392 37.35 -13.59 4.45
C THR A 392 36.19 -14.40 4.99
N ALA A 393 35.68 -14.04 6.16
CA ALA A 393 34.58 -14.71 6.82
C ALA A 393 33.20 -14.25 6.29
N ASN A 394 32.95 -14.43 4.99
CA ASN A 394 31.69 -14.05 4.35
C ASN A 394 30.74 -15.26 4.24
N LEU A 395 29.50 -15.10 4.72
CA LEU A 395 28.47 -16.13 4.61
C LEU A 395 28.12 -16.44 3.14
N SER A 396 28.19 -15.44 2.26
CA SER A 396 27.92 -15.57 0.83
C SER A 396 28.94 -16.43 0.07
N THR A 397 30.10 -16.69 0.67
CA THR A 397 31.14 -17.56 0.10
C THR A 397 31.24 -18.90 0.82
N GLY A 398 30.19 -19.30 1.53
CA GLY A 398 30.08 -20.57 2.24
C GLY A 398 30.61 -20.60 3.68
N GLY A 399 30.93 -19.44 4.26
CA GLY A 399 31.26 -19.30 5.67
C GLY A 399 30.09 -19.61 6.61
N ILE A 400 30.40 -19.79 7.90
CA ILE A 400 29.40 -20.05 8.95
C ILE A 400 29.38 -18.92 9.98
N ALA A 401 28.27 -18.82 10.72
CA ALA A 401 28.10 -17.85 11.80
C ALA A 401 27.76 -18.57 13.11
N ILE A 402 28.48 -18.22 14.18
CA ILE A 402 28.27 -18.76 15.52
C ILE A 402 27.79 -17.62 16.42
N ASP A 403 26.64 -17.77 17.06
CA ASP A 403 26.14 -16.78 18.02
C ASP A 403 27.07 -16.69 19.24
N ARG A 404 27.49 -15.47 19.57
CA ARG A 404 28.37 -15.11 20.70
C ARG A 404 27.78 -13.99 21.56
N THR A 405 26.47 -13.76 21.43
CA THR A 405 25.80 -12.63 22.08
C THR A 405 25.93 -12.65 23.61
N ASP A 406 25.82 -13.83 24.23
CA ASP A 406 25.92 -13.94 25.69
C ASP A 406 27.39 -14.07 26.18
N ASP A 407 28.33 -14.27 25.24
CA ASP A 407 29.76 -14.44 25.54
C ASP A 407 30.50 -13.10 25.59
N ILE A 408 29.96 -12.02 25.00
CA ILE A 408 30.67 -10.74 24.87
C ILE A 408 30.88 -10.04 26.23
N HIS A 409 32.11 -9.58 26.46
CA HIS A 409 32.45 -8.86 27.68
C HIS A 409 31.67 -7.53 27.83
N PRO A 410 31.21 -7.14 29.05
CA PRO A 410 30.52 -5.87 29.28
C PRO A 410 31.28 -4.61 28.83
N GLU A 411 32.62 -4.58 28.93
CA GLU A 411 33.43 -3.47 28.41
C GLU A 411 33.32 -3.37 26.88
N ASN A 412 33.29 -4.50 26.18
CA ASN A 412 33.19 -4.53 24.72
C ASN A 412 31.79 -4.08 24.28
N ILE A 413 30.74 -4.43 25.04
CA ILE A 413 29.39 -3.92 24.85
C ILE A 413 29.39 -2.38 24.96
N TRP A 414 29.99 -1.85 26.03
CA TRP A 414 30.07 -0.40 26.23
C TRP A 414 30.84 0.31 25.12
N ILE A 415 31.96 -0.25 24.66
CA ILE A 415 32.73 0.29 23.52
C ILE A 415 31.86 0.30 22.26
N ALA A 416 31.20 -0.81 21.93
CA ALA A 416 30.37 -0.91 20.73
C ALA A 416 29.20 0.10 20.75
N GLN A 417 28.49 0.23 21.87
CA GLN A 417 27.43 1.23 22.02
C GLN A 417 27.95 2.66 21.87
N ARG A 418 29.16 2.94 22.38
CA ARG A 418 29.82 4.24 22.25
C ARG A 418 30.23 4.54 20.81
N VAL A 419 30.77 3.56 20.09
CA VAL A 419 31.16 3.69 18.68
C VAL A 419 29.96 4.08 17.81
N ALA A 420 28.81 3.43 17.99
CA ALA A 420 27.61 3.75 17.23
C ALA A 420 27.18 5.21 17.42
N LYS A 421 27.29 5.72 18.66
CA LYS A 421 27.03 7.13 18.98
C LYS A 421 28.06 8.09 18.41
N ILE A 422 29.34 7.74 18.42
CA ILE A 422 30.42 8.56 17.85
C ILE A 422 30.22 8.76 16.34
N ILE A 423 29.89 7.67 15.63
CA ILE A 423 29.65 7.71 14.18
C ILE A 423 28.28 8.33 13.86
N GLY A 424 27.31 8.25 14.78
CA GLY A 424 25.97 8.80 14.60
C GLY A 424 25.02 7.85 13.86
N LEU A 425 25.12 6.56 14.15
CA LEU A 425 24.28 5.50 13.58
C LEU A 425 23.28 4.97 14.60
N ASP A 426 22.03 4.82 14.18
CA ASP A 426 20.94 4.20 14.93
C ASP A 426 20.97 2.67 14.84
N ILE A 427 21.37 2.14 13.67
CA ILE A 427 21.66 0.73 13.42
C ILE A 427 23.10 0.64 12.90
N ALA A 428 23.95 -0.14 13.58
CA ALA A 428 25.36 -0.28 13.22
C ALA A 428 25.84 -1.71 13.39
N GLY A 429 26.56 -2.22 12.39
CA GLY A 429 27.34 -3.46 12.50
C GLY A 429 28.81 -3.16 12.63
N MET A 430 29.48 -3.73 13.64
CA MET A 430 30.90 -3.52 13.89
C MET A 430 31.66 -4.81 13.69
N ASP A 431 32.75 -4.73 12.94
CA ASP A 431 33.65 -5.86 12.70
C ASP A 431 34.76 -5.79 13.72
N VAL A 432 34.85 -6.82 14.57
CA VAL A 432 35.75 -6.89 15.71
C VAL A 432 36.64 -8.09 15.55
N VAL A 433 37.95 -7.86 15.53
CA VAL A 433 38.94 -8.93 15.54
C VAL A 433 39.51 -9.05 16.94
N THR A 434 39.35 -10.22 17.55
CA THR A 434 39.84 -10.52 18.90
C THR A 434 40.11 -12.01 19.06
N SER A 435 41.12 -12.37 19.87
CA SER A 435 41.36 -13.77 20.23
C SER A 435 40.26 -14.33 21.14
N ASP A 436 39.60 -13.48 21.92
CA ASP A 436 38.51 -13.84 22.84
C ASP A 436 37.57 -12.64 23.05
N ILE A 437 36.29 -12.78 22.67
CA ILE A 437 35.28 -11.71 22.79
C ILE A 437 34.77 -11.55 24.23
N SER A 438 35.02 -12.54 25.08
CA SER A 438 34.62 -12.55 26.50
C SER A 438 35.58 -11.78 27.41
N ARG A 439 36.67 -11.25 26.85
CA ARG A 439 37.65 -10.40 27.55
C ARG A 439 37.66 -8.98 26.98
N PRO A 440 38.03 -7.95 27.77
CA PRO A 440 38.19 -6.59 27.25
C PRO A 440 39.14 -6.54 26.05
N LEU A 441 38.74 -5.89 24.96
CA LEU A 441 39.55 -5.81 23.72
C LEU A 441 41.00 -5.35 23.99
N ARG A 442 41.19 -4.41 24.91
CA ARG A 442 42.52 -3.87 25.25
C ARG A 442 43.46 -4.89 25.90
N GLU A 443 42.92 -5.90 26.59
CA GLU A 443 43.74 -6.93 27.25
C GLU A 443 44.22 -8.02 26.29
N VAL A 444 43.51 -8.21 25.19
CA VAL A 444 43.73 -9.30 24.23
C VAL A 444 44.19 -8.81 22.86
N ASP A 445 44.68 -7.56 22.81
CA ASP A 445 45.10 -6.86 21.58
C ASP A 445 44.02 -6.90 20.48
N GLY A 446 42.74 -6.82 20.88
CA GLY A 446 41.58 -6.82 19.98
C GLY A 446 41.22 -5.42 19.49
N VAL A 447 40.64 -5.34 18.29
CA VAL A 447 40.36 -4.06 17.61
C VAL A 447 39.04 -4.07 16.84
N ILE A 448 38.44 -2.89 16.69
CA ILE A 448 37.31 -2.64 15.79
C ILE A 448 37.87 -2.25 14.43
N VAL A 449 37.65 -3.12 13.44
CA VAL A 449 38.22 -3.02 12.10
C VAL A 449 37.37 -2.13 11.19
N GLU A 450 36.04 -2.25 11.30
CA GLU A 450 35.09 -1.56 10.42
C GLU A 450 33.77 -1.29 11.14
N VAL A 451 33.08 -0.21 10.73
CA VAL A 451 31.71 0.11 11.15
C VAL A 451 30.84 0.20 9.89
N ASN A 452 29.70 -0.47 9.89
CA ASN A 452 28.79 -0.58 8.76
C ASN A 452 27.43 0.02 9.10
N ALA A 453 26.93 0.93 8.26
CA ALA A 453 25.64 1.59 8.45
C ALA A 453 24.43 0.74 7.99
N ALA A 454 24.63 -0.21 7.07
CA ALA A 454 23.60 -1.12 6.57
C ALA A 454 23.98 -2.58 6.85
N PRO A 455 24.08 -3.01 8.12
CA PRO A 455 24.55 -4.35 8.44
C PRO A 455 23.60 -5.43 7.94
N GLY A 456 24.17 -6.56 7.51
CA GLY A 456 23.40 -7.77 7.22
C GLY A 456 22.93 -8.45 8.50
N LEU A 457 21.65 -8.84 8.56
CA LEU A 457 21.04 -9.39 9.78
C LEU A 457 21.02 -10.92 9.82
N ARG A 458 21.16 -11.59 8.67
CA ARG A 458 21.00 -13.04 8.51
C ARG A 458 21.82 -13.85 9.52
N MET A 459 23.07 -13.46 9.73
CA MET A 459 23.96 -14.13 10.67
C MET A 459 23.49 -14.11 12.13
N HIS A 460 22.61 -13.19 12.50
CA HIS A 460 22.10 -13.04 13.86
C HIS A 460 20.77 -13.76 14.06
N PHE A 461 19.83 -13.67 13.11
CA PHE A 461 18.53 -14.34 13.22
C PHE A 461 18.55 -15.79 12.71
N CYS A 462 19.58 -16.20 11.96
CA CYS A 462 19.76 -17.56 11.47
C CYS A 462 21.24 -17.97 11.54
N PRO A 463 21.84 -18.06 12.75
CA PRO A 463 23.20 -18.51 12.90
C PRO A 463 23.31 -20.01 12.57
N SER A 464 24.48 -20.44 12.12
CA SER A 464 24.80 -21.84 11.86
C SER A 464 24.89 -22.66 13.16
N GLU A 465 25.38 -22.01 14.22
CA GLU A 465 25.52 -22.55 15.57
C GLU A 465 25.11 -21.51 16.62
N GLY A 466 24.52 -21.96 17.74
CA GLY A 466 24.06 -21.10 18.83
C GLY A 466 22.60 -20.67 18.70
N ILE A 467 22.21 -19.59 19.39
CA ILE A 467 20.81 -19.18 19.55
C ILE A 467 20.45 -18.09 18.52
N PRO A 468 19.42 -18.30 17.69
CA PRO A 468 18.84 -17.24 16.85
C PRO A 468 18.39 -16.03 17.67
N ARG A 469 18.79 -14.82 17.27
CA ARG A 469 18.41 -13.56 17.91
C ARG A 469 17.34 -12.84 17.09
N ASN A 470 16.23 -12.44 17.70
CA ASN A 470 15.18 -11.65 17.04
C ASN A 470 15.63 -10.19 16.88
N VAL A 471 16.53 -9.94 15.93
CA VAL A 471 17.05 -8.58 15.67
C VAL A 471 16.03 -7.69 14.96
N GLY A 472 15.05 -8.28 14.26
CA GLY A 472 13.89 -7.57 13.70
C GLY A 472 13.06 -6.89 14.79
N GLU A 473 12.85 -7.56 15.92
CA GLU A 473 12.17 -7.01 17.11
C GLU A 473 12.81 -5.70 17.58
N ALA A 474 14.14 -5.68 17.72
CA ALA A 474 14.86 -4.50 18.18
C ALA A 474 14.74 -3.32 17.21
N ILE A 475 14.71 -3.59 15.90
CA ILE A 475 14.54 -2.55 14.87
C ILE A 475 13.10 -2.03 14.88
N ILE A 476 12.11 -2.92 14.96
CA ILE A 476 10.70 -2.49 15.03
C ILE A 476 10.41 -1.76 16.34
N ASP A 477 11.01 -2.15 17.47
CA ASP A 477 10.92 -1.40 18.75
C ASP A 477 11.53 0.01 18.64
N MET A 478 12.61 0.17 17.88
CA MET A 478 13.22 1.47 17.62
C MET A 478 12.30 2.37 16.79
N LEU A 479 11.65 1.81 15.76
CA LEU A 479 10.76 2.55 14.87
C LEU A 479 9.39 2.82 15.49
N TYR A 480 8.87 1.82 16.21
CA TYR A 480 7.57 1.78 16.86
C TYR A 480 7.71 1.17 18.27
N PRO A 481 8.09 1.97 19.27
CA PRO A 481 8.10 1.52 20.65
C PRO A 481 6.76 0.90 21.07
N PRO A 482 6.74 -0.10 21.98
CA PRO A 482 5.50 -0.74 22.40
C PRO A 482 4.41 0.27 22.82
N GLY A 483 3.22 0.13 22.24
CA GLY A 483 2.09 1.04 22.46
C GLY A 483 2.08 2.30 21.56
N SER A 484 3.11 2.52 20.75
CA SER A 484 3.09 3.59 19.76
C SER A 484 2.10 3.28 18.62
N PRO A 485 1.38 4.29 18.11
CA PRO A 485 0.52 4.13 16.96
C PRO A 485 1.33 3.93 15.69
N SER A 486 0.88 3.02 14.83
CA SER A 486 1.41 2.83 13.47
C SER A 486 0.41 3.21 12.38
N ARG A 487 -0.81 3.61 12.77
CA ARG A 487 -1.91 3.86 11.85
C ARG A 487 -2.64 5.11 12.27
N VAL A 488 -2.91 5.98 11.29
CA VAL A 488 -3.93 7.02 11.46
C VAL A 488 -5.31 6.39 11.53
N PRO A 489 -6.28 7.01 12.25
CA PRO A 489 -7.66 6.59 12.20
C PRO A 489 -8.20 6.64 10.76
N ILE A 490 -8.88 5.58 10.34
CA ILE A 490 -9.51 5.48 9.02
C ILE A 490 -11.03 5.37 9.18
N VAL A 491 -11.74 6.31 8.56
CA VAL A 491 -13.20 6.25 8.39
C VAL A 491 -13.49 6.01 6.92
N ALA A 492 -14.08 4.86 6.57
CA ALA A 492 -14.40 4.50 5.19
C ALA A 492 -15.91 4.56 4.95
N ILE A 493 -16.34 5.21 3.86
CA ILE A 493 -17.75 5.47 3.59
C ILE A 493 -18.15 4.88 2.24
N THR A 494 -19.24 4.11 2.24
CA THR A 494 -19.89 3.67 1.01
C THR A 494 -21.41 3.79 1.09
N GLY A 495 -22.05 3.63 -0.07
CA GLY A 495 -23.50 3.77 -0.25
C GLY A 495 -23.82 3.98 -1.72
N THR A 496 -25.08 3.84 -2.11
CA THR A 496 -25.52 4.25 -3.45
C THR A 496 -25.46 5.78 -3.54
N ASN A 497 -26.15 6.47 -2.63
CA ASN A 497 -26.21 7.93 -2.57
C ASN A 497 -25.68 8.47 -1.23
N GLY A 498 -25.30 9.75 -1.18
CA GLY A 498 -24.89 10.47 0.04
C GLY A 498 -23.41 10.38 0.42
N LYS A 499 -22.62 9.50 -0.22
CA LYS A 499 -21.19 9.28 0.06
C LYS A 499 -20.39 10.57 0.19
N THR A 500 -20.32 11.34 -0.90
CA THR A 500 -19.54 12.59 -0.98
C THR A 500 -19.91 13.60 0.11
N THR A 501 -21.21 13.79 0.34
CA THR A 501 -21.71 14.72 1.36
C THR A 501 -21.30 14.25 2.76
N THR A 502 -21.48 12.97 3.07
CA THR A 502 -21.10 12.39 4.35
C THR A 502 -19.60 12.43 4.56
N THR A 503 -18.78 12.07 3.57
CA THR A 503 -17.32 12.17 3.64
C THR A 503 -16.87 13.60 3.95
N ARG A 504 -17.37 14.59 3.21
CA ARG A 504 -17.02 16.00 3.42
C ARG A 504 -17.49 16.52 4.78
N LEU A 505 -18.65 16.09 5.25
CA LEU A 505 -19.15 16.45 6.57
C LEU A 505 -18.31 15.82 7.69
N ILE A 506 -17.94 14.54 7.58
CA ILE A 506 -17.05 13.89 8.54
C ILE A 506 -15.69 14.59 8.54
N ALA A 507 -15.12 14.87 7.37
CA ALA A 507 -13.86 15.62 7.27
C ALA A 507 -13.97 17.00 7.94
N HIS A 508 -15.07 17.72 7.73
CA HIS A 508 -15.34 19.01 8.39
C HIS A 508 -15.45 18.88 9.91
N ILE A 509 -16.07 17.81 10.42
CA ILE A 509 -16.14 17.51 11.86
C ILE A 509 -14.74 17.28 12.43
N PHE A 510 -13.93 16.43 11.79
CA PHE A 510 -12.57 16.15 12.25
C PHE A 510 -11.65 17.37 12.17
N ARG A 511 -11.82 18.26 11.18
CA ARG A 511 -11.05 19.52 11.15
C ARG A 511 -11.27 20.40 12.38
N GLN A 512 -12.44 20.31 13.03
CA GLN A 512 -12.70 21.07 14.27
C GLN A 512 -11.84 20.59 15.46
N THR A 513 -11.16 19.44 15.36
CA THR A 513 -10.23 18.96 16.39
C THR A 513 -8.81 19.53 16.22
N GLY A 514 -8.55 20.28 15.14
CA GLY A 514 -7.22 20.79 14.79
C GLY A 514 -6.31 19.79 14.09
N GLN A 515 -6.81 18.57 13.81
CA GLN A 515 -6.04 17.54 13.10
C GLN A 515 -5.98 17.81 11.59
N VAL A 516 -4.87 17.42 10.96
CA VAL A 516 -4.74 17.40 9.49
C VAL A 516 -5.51 16.22 8.92
N VAL A 517 -6.64 16.52 8.27
CA VAL A 517 -7.52 15.51 7.67
C VAL A 517 -7.15 15.30 6.20
N GLY A 518 -6.87 14.06 5.83
CA GLY A 518 -6.79 13.62 4.44
C GLY A 518 -8.09 12.93 4.03
N TYR A 519 -8.68 13.29 2.89
CA TYR A 519 -9.92 12.67 2.44
C TYR A 519 -10.05 12.59 0.92
N THR A 520 -10.84 11.61 0.47
CA THR A 520 -11.10 11.36 -0.95
C THR A 520 -12.57 11.53 -1.26
N THR A 521 -12.89 12.14 -2.40
CA THR A 521 -14.28 12.33 -2.87
C THR A 521 -14.42 11.99 -4.35
N THR A 522 -15.64 12.09 -4.89
CA THR A 522 -15.89 11.97 -6.33
C THR A 522 -15.19 13.03 -7.18
N ASP A 523 -14.69 14.11 -6.57
CA ASP A 523 -14.13 15.26 -7.29
C ASP A 523 -12.64 15.55 -6.99
N GLY A 524 -12.06 14.95 -5.95
CA GLY A 524 -10.63 15.05 -5.73
C GLY A 524 -10.11 14.47 -4.41
N ILE A 525 -8.79 14.47 -4.30
CA ILE A 525 -8.02 14.14 -3.09
C ILE A 525 -7.70 15.45 -2.39
N TYR A 526 -7.95 15.50 -1.09
CA TYR A 526 -7.76 16.70 -0.28
C TYR A 526 -6.92 16.40 0.95
N ILE A 527 -6.01 17.32 1.30
CA ILE A 527 -5.16 17.26 2.48
C ILE A 527 -5.26 18.60 3.20
N GLY A 528 -5.77 18.57 4.44
CA GLY A 528 -6.19 19.80 5.10
C GLY A 528 -7.23 20.51 4.25
N ASP A 529 -7.05 21.80 3.96
CA ASP A 529 -7.95 22.61 3.13
C ASP A 529 -7.56 22.64 1.64
N TYR A 530 -6.49 21.93 1.24
CA TYR A 530 -5.95 21.99 -0.11
C TYR A 530 -6.39 20.80 -0.96
N LEU A 531 -6.73 21.08 -2.22
CA LEU A 531 -6.92 20.06 -3.25
C LEU A 531 -5.55 19.59 -3.71
N ALA A 532 -5.22 18.32 -3.42
CA ALA A 532 -3.98 17.70 -3.85
C ALA A 532 -4.07 17.22 -5.31
N GLU A 533 -5.21 16.61 -5.69
CA GLU A 533 -5.42 16.10 -7.05
C GLU A 533 -6.92 16.14 -7.42
N PRO A 534 -7.31 16.76 -8.55
CA PRO A 534 -8.68 16.72 -9.04
C PRO A 534 -9.01 15.38 -9.74
N GLY A 535 -10.26 14.92 -9.64
CA GLY A 535 -10.77 13.76 -10.40
C GLY A 535 -11.64 12.81 -9.58
N ASP A 536 -12.15 11.74 -10.22
CA ASP A 536 -12.85 10.66 -9.50
C ASP A 536 -11.83 9.82 -8.71
N THR A 537 -11.74 10.15 -7.42
CA THR A 537 -10.70 9.65 -6.52
C THR A 537 -11.30 8.72 -5.46
N THR A 538 -12.39 8.03 -5.78
CA THR A 538 -13.13 7.13 -4.88
C THR A 538 -12.59 5.69 -4.86
N GLY A 539 -11.31 5.52 -5.23
CA GLY A 539 -10.64 4.24 -5.42
C GLY A 539 -9.39 4.04 -4.55
N PRO A 540 -8.78 2.83 -4.59
CA PRO A 540 -7.68 2.47 -3.71
C PRO A 540 -6.40 3.28 -3.93
N GLN A 541 -6.09 3.72 -5.15
CA GLN A 541 -4.93 4.55 -5.44
C GLN A 541 -5.00 5.89 -4.67
N SER A 542 -6.15 6.53 -4.70
CA SER A 542 -6.39 7.79 -3.99
C SER A 542 -6.33 7.63 -2.47
N ALA A 543 -6.83 6.50 -1.96
CA ALA A 543 -6.65 6.16 -0.54
C ALA A 543 -5.16 6.00 -0.17
N GLN A 544 -4.35 5.40 -1.04
CA GLN A 544 -2.91 5.27 -0.82
C GLN A 544 -2.20 6.63 -0.81
N VAL A 545 -2.58 7.58 -1.67
CA VAL A 545 -2.05 8.96 -1.60
C VAL A 545 -2.24 9.55 -0.20
N ILE A 546 -3.44 9.43 0.37
CA ILE A 546 -3.73 9.90 1.74
C ILE A 546 -2.93 9.13 2.80
N LEU A 547 -2.89 7.80 2.71
CA LEU A 547 -2.22 6.96 3.72
C LEU A 547 -0.69 7.05 3.67
N GLN A 548 -0.12 7.48 2.54
CA GLN A 548 1.32 7.68 2.36
C GLN A 548 1.76 9.13 2.58
N ASP A 549 0.84 10.07 2.81
CA ASP A 549 1.18 11.45 3.09
C ASP A 549 1.64 11.64 4.56
N PRO A 550 2.85 12.17 4.82
CA PRO A 550 3.40 12.27 6.18
C PRO A 550 2.75 13.35 7.05
N THR A 551 1.84 14.16 6.51
CA THR A 551 1.14 15.22 7.25
C THR A 551 -0.24 14.79 7.72
N VAL A 552 -0.83 13.74 7.13
CA VAL A 552 -2.18 13.28 7.46
C VAL A 552 -2.24 12.61 8.83
N GLU A 553 -3.14 13.10 9.69
CA GLU A 553 -3.40 12.56 11.03
C GLU A 553 -4.67 11.71 11.09
N VAL A 554 -5.64 11.94 10.18
CA VAL A 554 -6.90 11.18 10.07
C VAL A 554 -7.28 11.03 8.60
N ALA A 555 -7.69 9.84 8.19
CA ALA A 555 -8.10 9.53 6.82
C ALA A 555 -9.63 9.29 6.71
N ILE A 556 -10.32 10.08 5.89
CA ILE A 556 -11.75 9.93 5.60
C ILE A 556 -11.94 9.52 4.13
N LEU A 557 -12.25 8.26 3.88
CA LEU A 557 -12.13 7.66 2.55
C LEU A 557 -13.50 7.34 1.94
N GLU A 558 -13.87 8.07 0.88
CA GLU A 558 -15.00 7.69 0.04
C GLU A 558 -14.65 6.45 -0.78
N THR A 559 -15.44 5.39 -0.64
CA THR A 559 -15.24 4.12 -1.34
C THR A 559 -16.41 3.82 -2.26
N ALA A 560 -16.20 3.98 -3.57
CA ALA A 560 -17.20 3.65 -4.57
C ALA A 560 -17.16 2.18 -4.97
N ARG A 561 -18.30 1.70 -5.49
CA ARG A 561 -18.48 0.37 -6.10
C ARG A 561 -17.37 0.03 -7.09
N GLY A 562 -17.07 0.96 -7.99
CA GLY A 562 -16.07 0.80 -9.03
C GLY A 562 -14.67 0.58 -8.46
N GLY A 563 -14.29 1.29 -7.39
CA GLY A 563 -13.02 1.09 -6.71
C GLY A 563 -12.87 -0.33 -6.15
N ILE A 564 -13.89 -0.80 -5.41
CA ILE A 564 -13.90 -2.13 -4.80
C ILE A 564 -13.78 -3.24 -5.86
N LEU A 565 -14.54 -3.16 -6.95
CA LEU A 565 -14.50 -4.16 -8.03
C LEU A 565 -13.23 -4.11 -8.87
N ARG A 566 -12.64 -2.91 -9.04
CA ARG A 566 -11.44 -2.77 -9.88
C ARG A 566 -10.20 -3.32 -9.20
N SER A 567 -10.04 -3.02 -7.91
CA SER A 567 -8.77 -3.23 -7.20
C SER A 567 -8.89 -3.56 -5.71
N GLY A 568 -10.11 -3.69 -5.17
CA GLY A 568 -10.35 -3.82 -3.73
C GLY A 568 -10.25 -2.49 -2.98
N LEU A 569 -10.29 -2.54 -1.66
CA LEU A 569 -10.06 -1.38 -0.79
C LEU A 569 -8.59 -0.99 -0.77
N GLY A 570 -8.31 0.31 -0.61
CA GLY A 570 -6.94 0.84 -0.52
C GLY A 570 -6.29 0.69 0.85
N PHE A 571 -6.91 -0.07 1.76
CA PHE A 571 -6.47 -0.30 3.13
C PHE A 571 -6.94 -1.68 3.58
N SER A 572 -6.22 -2.30 4.52
CA SER A 572 -6.55 -3.63 5.03
C SER A 572 -7.67 -3.63 6.07
N GLN A 573 -7.76 -2.57 6.88
CA GLN A 573 -8.77 -2.40 7.93
C GLN A 573 -9.06 -0.92 8.17
N CYS A 574 -10.28 -0.62 8.61
CA CYS A 574 -10.68 0.72 9.06
C CYS A 574 -11.15 0.71 10.51
N ASP A 575 -11.14 1.88 11.14
CA ASP A 575 -11.62 2.05 12.51
C ASP A 575 -13.15 2.29 12.52
N VAL A 576 -13.67 2.96 11.49
CA VAL A 576 -15.12 3.06 11.25
C VAL A 576 -15.46 2.77 9.78
N GLY A 577 -16.31 1.77 9.54
CA GLY A 577 -16.90 1.49 8.22
C GLY A 577 -18.35 1.95 8.15
N VAL A 578 -18.68 2.88 7.26
CA VAL A 578 -20.03 3.48 7.13
C VAL A 578 -20.71 2.97 5.85
N VAL A 579 -21.92 2.43 5.99
CA VAL A 579 -22.77 2.06 4.85
C VAL A 579 -24.08 2.82 4.92
N LEU A 580 -24.29 3.72 3.95
CA LEU A 580 -25.41 4.68 3.99
C LEU A 580 -26.74 4.12 3.49
N ASN A 581 -26.72 3.41 2.36
CA ASN A 581 -27.90 2.86 1.68
C ASN A 581 -27.45 1.98 0.51
N VAL A 582 -28.33 1.07 0.07
CA VAL A 582 -28.18 0.28 -1.16
C VAL A 582 -29.45 0.38 -1.98
N ALA A 583 -29.32 0.94 -3.17
CA ALA A 583 -30.39 1.02 -4.16
C ALA A 583 -29.85 0.65 -5.55
N ALA A 584 -30.76 0.31 -6.47
CA ALA A 584 -30.44 -0.04 -7.85
C ALA A 584 -29.63 1.08 -8.53
N ASP A 585 -28.37 0.78 -8.82
CA ASP A 585 -27.43 1.71 -9.44
C ASP A 585 -26.29 0.89 -10.07
N HIS A 586 -25.97 1.20 -11.33
CA HIS A 586 -24.96 0.49 -12.14
C HIS A 586 -25.21 -1.04 -12.26
N LEU A 587 -26.46 -1.50 -12.17
CA LEU A 587 -26.78 -2.93 -12.37
C LEU A 587 -26.47 -3.34 -13.82
N GLY A 588 -25.95 -4.55 -14.00
CA GLY A 588 -25.48 -5.05 -15.30
C GLY A 588 -24.04 -4.66 -15.65
N ILE A 589 -23.38 -3.84 -14.83
CA ILE A 589 -21.98 -3.44 -15.02
C ILE A 589 -21.09 -4.21 -14.04
N GLY A 590 -20.01 -4.80 -14.55
CA GLY A 590 -18.99 -5.46 -13.73
C GLY A 590 -19.51 -6.72 -13.03
N ASP A 591 -20.42 -7.45 -13.67
CA ASP A 591 -20.98 -8.74 -13.22
C ASP A 591 -21.67 -8.66 -11.85
N ILE A 592 -22.41 -7.57 -11.66
CA ILE A 592 -23.29 -7.34 -10.51
C ILE A 592 -24.63 -6.91 -11.11
N ASP A 593 -25.59 -7.81 -11.04
CA ASP A 593 -26.87 -7.74 -11.76
C ASP A 593 -28.04 -7.43 -10.82
N THR A 594 -27.86 -7.69 -9.51
CA THR A 594 -28.91 -7.51 -8.48
C THR A 594 -28.51 -6.50 -7.40
N VAL A 595 -29.52 -5.97 -6.69
CA VAL A 595 -29.30 -5.05 -5.57
C VAL A 595 -28.67 -5.78 -4.38
N GLU A 596 -28.96 -7.07 -4.21
CA GLU A 596 -28.39 -7.94 -3.19
C GLU A 596 -26.88 -8.18 -3.41
N GLU A 597 -26.46 -8.39 -4.65
CA GLU A 597 -25.03 -8.46 -5.01
C GLU A 597 -24.33 -7.12 -4.78
N LEU A 598 -25.01 -6.00 -5.08
CA LEU A 598 -24.50 -4.67 -4.77
C LEU A 598 -24.35 -4.45 -3.25
N ALA A 599 -25.30 -4.96 -2.44
CA ALA A 599 -25.21 -4.94 -0.99
C ALA A 599 -24.03 -5.77 -0.50
N HIS A 600 -23.84 -6.97 -1.05
CA HIS A 600 -22.68 -7.83 -0.76
C HIS A 600 -21.35 -7.15 -1.07
N LEU A 601 -21.27 -6.42 -2.19
CA LEU A 601 -20.09 -5.65 -2.53
C LEU A 601 -19.81 -4.51 -1.54
N LYS A 602 -20.85 -3.78 -1.14
CA LYS A 602 -20.73 -2.67 -0.19
C LYS A 602 -20.44 -3.15 1.23
N SER A 603 -20.84 -4.36 1.59
CA SER A 603 -20.57 -4.92 2.93
C SER A 603 -19.07 -5.11 3.19
N VAL A 604 -18.23 -5.18 2.16
CA VAL A 604 -16.76 -5.18 2.28
C VAL A 604 -16.24 -4.01 3.15
N VAL A 605 -16.85 -2.83 3.05
CA VAL A 605 -16.48 -1.66 3.87
C VAL A 605 -16.85 -1.86 5.34
N ALA A 606 -18.02 -2.41 5.63
CA ALA A 606 -18.44 -2.70 7.02
C ALA A 606 -17.66 -3.87 7.63
N GLU A 607 -17.40 -4.92 6.85
CA GLU A 607 -16.70 -6.14 7.29
C GLU A 607 -15.21 -5.93 7.57
N THR A 608 -14.63 -4.83 7.06
CA THR A 608 -13.24 -4.44 7.28
C THR A 608 -13.04 -3.51 8.47
N ALA A 609 -14.13 -3.11 9.14
CA ALA A 609 -14.04 -2.44 10.42
C ALA A 609 -13.39 -3.36 11.46
N ARG A 610 -12.44 -2.84 12.24
CA ARG A 610 -11.71 -3.62 13.26
C ARG A 610 -12.65 -4.13 14.36
N PRO A 611 -12.32 -5.26 15.03
CA PRO A 611 -13.11 -5.75 16.16
C PRO A 611 -13.38 -4.72 17.27
N ASN A 612 -12.42 -3.83 17.54
CA ASN A 612 -12.54 -2.73 18.50
C ASN A 612 -13.08 -1.42 17.88
N GLY A 613 -13.29 -1.37 16.57
CA GLY A 613 -13.91 -0.26 15.84
C GLY A 613 -15.42 -0.42 15.69
N TYR A 614 -16.01 0.35 14.77
CA TYR A 614 -17.46 0.34 14.51
C TYR A 614 -17.83 0.14 13.04
N ALA A 615 -18.90 -0.60 12.78
CA ALA A 615 -19.65 -0.53 11.54
C ALA A 615 -20.90 0.34 11.75
N VAL A 616 -20.97 1.46 11.06
CA VAL A 616 -22.11 2.40 11.08
C VAL A 616 -23.06 2.05 9.95
N LEU A 617 -24.25 1.56 10.30
CA LEU A 617 -25.21 0.97 9.37
C LEU A 617 -26.54 1.72 9.41
N ASN A 618 -27.16 1.92 8.25
CA ASN A 618 -28.51 2.45 8.16
C ASN A 618 -29.53 1.39 8.59
N ALA A 619 -30.31 1.67 9.63
CA ALA A 619 -31.37 0.79 10.12
C ALA A 619 -32.69 0.91 9.32
N ASP A 620 -32.82 1.93 8.48
CA ASP A 620 -33.99 2.11 7.60
C ASP A 620 -33.86 1.33 6.29
N ASP A 621 -32.66 0.81 6.00
CA ASP A 621 -32.38 -0.03 4.84
C ASP A 621 -32.19 -1.50 5.29
N PRO A 622 -33.09 -2.42 4.91
CA PRO A 622 -33.01 -3.82 5.30
C PRO A 622 -31.73 -4.53 4.82
N LEU A 623 -31.22 -4.18 3.63
CA LEU A 623 -30.01 -4.81 3.08
C LEU A 623 -28.76 -4.33 3.84
N VAL A 624 -28.73 -3.05 4.23
CA VAL A 624 -27.65 -2.49 5.03
C VAL A 624 -27.67 -3.03 6.46
N SER A 625 -28.83 -3.00 7.12
CA SER A 625 -28.95 -3.48 8.50
C SER A 625 -28.63 -4.98 8.62
N ALA A 626 -28.94 -5.79 7.60
CA ALA A 626 -28.59 -7.21 7.54
C ALA A 626 -27.07 -7.48 7.51
N MET A 627 -26.25 -6.51 7.08
CA MET A 627 -24.78 -6.63 7.05
C MET A 627 -24.19 -6.88 8.44
N ALA A 628 -24.87 -6.45 9.51
CA ALA A 628 -24.43 -6.66 10.89
C ALA A 628 -24.14 -8.14 11.22
N LYS A 629 -24.80 -9.09 10.54
CA LYS A 629 -24.57 -10.54 10.72
C LYS A 629 -23.17 -11.01 10.25
N ARG A 630 -22.50 -10.21 9.41
CA ARG A 630 -21.19 -10.53 8.81
C ARG A 630 -20.05 -9.74 9.45
N VAL A 631 -20.38 -8.71 10.22
CA VAL A 631 -19.43 -7.78 10.82
C VAL A 631 -18.92 -8.35 12.16
N LYS A 632 -17.61 -8.23 12.37
CA LYS A 632 -16.95 -8.57 13.66
C LYS A 632 -16.73 -7.37 14.57
N ALA A 633 -16.80 -6.15 14.02
CA ALA A 633 -16.73 -4.89 14.75
C ALA A 633 -17.97 -4.65 15.61
N GLN A 634 -17.93 -3.62 16.44
CA GLN A 634 -19.13 -3.14 17.13
C GLN A 634 -20.12 -2.57 16.10
N ILE A 635 -21.41 -2.77 16.31
CA ILE A 635 -22.45 -2.23 15.44
C ILE A 635 -22.92 -0.89 16.02
N ALA A 636 -23.08 0.10 15.13
CA ALA A 636 -23.79 1.33 15.44
C ALA A 636 -24.83 1.60 14.34
N TYR A 637 -26.07 1.91 14.73
CA TYR A 637 -27.15 2.12 13.75
C TYR A 637 -27.59 3.57 13.68
N PHE A 638 -27.94 4.06 12.49
CA PHE A 638 -28.65 5.33 12.35
C PHE A 638 -30.01 5.16 11.68
N SER A 639 -30.97 6.02 12.01
CA SER A 639 -32.33 5.94 11.48
C SER A 639 -33.04 7.30 11.52
N MET A 640 -33.86 7.58 10.51
CA MET A 640 -34.82 8.69 10.52
C MET A 640 -36.06 8.40 11.36
N ASN A 641 -36.25 7.15 11.80
CA ASN A 641 -37.38 6.70 12.59
C ASN A 641 -36.93 6.29 14.02
N PRO A 642 -37.20 7.13 15.04
CA PRO A 642 -36.80 6.80 16.42
C PRO A 642 -37.57 5.61 16.99
N GLU A 643 -38.70 5.26 16.38
CA GLU A 643 -39.53 4.11 16.76
C GLU A 643 -39.10 2.80 16.07
N ASN A 644 -38.03 2.82 15.28
CA ASN A 644 -37.53 1.63 14.58
C ASN A 644 -37.22 0.49 15.59
N PRO A 645 -37.87 -0.69 15.48
CA PRO A 645 -37.69 -1.78 16.44
C PRO A 645 -36.25 -2.27 16.58
N LEU A 646 -35.47 -2.20 15.49
CA LEU A 646 -34.06 -2.55 15.49
C LEU A 646 -33.25 -1.60 16.38
N ILE A 647 -33.49 -0.29 16.25
CA ILE A 647 -32.84 0.75 17.07
C ILE A 647 -33.18 0.55 18.55
N LYS A 648 -34.46 0.35 18.87
CA LYS A 648 -34.91 0.14 20.27
C LYS A 648 -34.24 -1.08 20.89
N THR A 649 -34.24 -2.21 20.19
CA THR A 649 -33.62 -3.45 20.67
C THR A 649 -32.11 -3.28 20.84
N HIS A 650 -31.46 -2.64 19.86
CA HIS A 650 -30.02 -2.43 19.88
C HIS A 650 -29.56 -1.52 21.04
N THR A 651 -30.25 -0.41 21.25
CA THR A 651 -29.92 0.56 22.31
C THR A 651 -30.20 -0.01 23.70
N GLN A 652 -31.27 -0.79 23.88
CA GLN A 652 -31.54 -1.54 25.13
C GLN A 652 -30.42 -2.54 25.49
N GLN A 653 -29.70 -3.05 24.49
CA GLN A 653 -28.55 -3.92 24.68
C GLN A 653 -27.24 -3.15 24.90
N GLY A 654 -27.31 -1.82 25.10
CA GLY A 654 -26.15 -0.95 25.28
C GLY A 654 -25.47 -0.53 23.96
N GLY A 655 -26.09 -0.84 22.82
CA GLY A 655 -25.63 -0.45 21.50
C GLY A 655 -25.68 1.06 21.26
N LEU A 656 -24.90 1.52 20.29
CA LEU A 656 -24.78 2.93 19.92
C LEU A 656 -25.69 3.23 18.72
N ALA A 657 -26.47 4.29 18.77
CA ALA A 657 -27.29 4.70 17.64
C ALA A 657 -27.40 6.21 17.44
N ALA A 658 -27.86 6.63 16.27
CA ALA A 658 -28.25 8.01 15.98
C ALA A 658 -29.65 8.06 15.38
N VAL A 659 -30.52 8.93 15.90
CA VAL A 659 -31.91 9.04 15.43
C VAL A 659 -32.32 10.48 15.18
N TYR A 660 -33.25 10.67 14.25
CA TYR A 660 -34.01 11.91 14.13
C TYR A 660 -35.27 11.85 15.00
N GLU A 661 -35.29 12.59 16.12
CA GLU A 661 -36.41 12.58 17.07
C GLU A 661 -36.86 14.00 17.41
N ASN A 662 -38.17 14.26 17.34
CA ASN A 662 -38.77 15.57 17.71
C ASN A 662 -38.07 16.80 17.08
N GLY A 663 -37.57 16.66 15.85
CA GLY A 663 -36.83 17.73 15.16
C GLY A 663 -35.34 17.78 15.48
N TYR A 664 -34.83 16.93 16.36
CA TYR A 664 -33.42 16.86 16.78
C TYR A 664 -32.67 15.72 16.11
N LEU A 665 -31.38 15.95 15.86
CA LEU A 665 -30.40 14.89 15.64
C LEU A 665 -29.86 14.46 17.01
N SER A 666 -30.04 13.19 17.36
CA SER A 666 -29.72 12.67 18.70
C SER A 666 -28.87 11.41 18.63
N ILE A 667 -27.86 11.29 19.50
CA ILE A 667 -27.11 10.05 19.73
C ILE A 667 -27.73 9.29 20.90
N LEU A 668 -27.96 7.99 20.74
CA LEU A 668 -28.47 7.08 21.75
C LEU A 668 -27.33 6.14 22.21
N LYS A 669 -27.13 6.00 23.52
CA LYS A 669 -26.16 5.06 24.09
C LYS A 669 -26.72 4.47 25.39
N GLY A 670 -27.18 3.22 25.35
CA GLY A 670 -27.98 2.67 26.45
C GLY A 670 -29.21 3.54 26.71
N ASP A 671 -29.40 3.97 27.97
CA ASP A 671 -30.51 4.85 28.37
C ASP A 671 -30.27 6.35 28.06
N TRP A 672 -29.09 6.70 27.55
CA TRP A 672 -28.71 8.10 27.34
C TRP A 672 -29.17 8.58 25.98
N THR A 673 -29.87 9.72 25.95
CA THR A 673 -30.19 10.45 24.72
C THR A 673 -29.45 11.78 24.73
N LEU A 674 -28.45 11.90 23.85
CA LEU A 674 -27.61 13.09 23.70
C LEU A 674 -28.05 13.86 22.47
N ARG A 675 -28.77 14.97 22.68
CA ARG A 675 -29.21 15.86 21.59
C ARG A 675 -28.05 16.69 21.06
N ILE A 676 -27.75 16.53 19.76
CA ILE A 676 -26.75 17.34 19.08
C ILE A 676 -27.35 18.72 18.81
N ASP A 677 -28.29 18.84 17.87
CA ASP A 677 -29.02 20.08 17.58
C ASP A 677 -30.33 19.79 16.84
N GLN A 678 -31.18 20.80 16.70
CA GLN A 678 -32.34 20.74 15.82
C GLN A 678 -31.91 20.71 14.36
N ALA A 679 -32.53 19.86 13.55
CA ALA A 679 -32.30 19.83 12.11
C ALA A 679 -32.50 21.22 11.48
N ALA A 680 -33.50 21.97 11.94
CA ALA A 680 -33.76 23.33 11.47
C ALA A 680 -32.55 24.29 11.58
N ASN A 681 -31.67 24.08 12.55
CA ASN A 681 -30.47 24.89 12.77
C ASN A 681 -29.27 24.42 11.94
N VAL A 682 -29.27 23.16 11.48
CA VAL A 682 -28.19 22.57 10.69
C VAL A 682 -28.35 23.01 9.22
N PRO A 683 -27.48 23.87 8.67
CA PRO A 683 -27.69 24.46 7.34
C PRO A 683 -27.75 23.42 6.22
N LEU A 684 -26.99 22.32 6.34
CA LEU A 684 -27.01 21.21 5.39
C LEU A 684 -28.41 20.59 5.18
N THR A 685 -29.28 20.64 6.20
CA THR A 685 -30.64 20.05 6.12
C THR A 685 -31.67 20.99 5.46
N MET A 686 -31.25 22.21 5.11
CA MET A 686 -32.10 23.25 4.52
C MET A 686 -33.32 23.57 5.39
N GLY A 687 -33.08 23.83 6.68
CA GLY A 687 -34.14 24.12 7.65
C GLY A 687 -35.00 22.88 7.98
N GLY A 688 -34.39 21.68 7.97
CA GLY A 688 -35.08 20.41 8.19
C GLY A 688 -35.92 19.90 7.01
N ARG A 689 -35.83 20.55 5.84
CA ARG A 689 -36.67 20.24 4.66
C ARG A 689 -36.06 19.18 3.74
N ALA A 690 -34.81 18.78 3.95
CA ALA A 690 -34.13 17.74 3.17
C ALA A 690 -33.87 16.48 4.03
N PRO A 691 -34.82 15.51 4.09
CA PRO A 691 -34.70 14.33 4.96
C PRO A 691 -33.44 13.49 4.72
N PHE A 692 -33.02 13.32 3.46
CA PHE A 692 -31.81 12.57 3.11
C PHE A 692 -30.53 13.27 3.60
N MET A 693 -30.54 14.61 3.72
CA MET A 693 -29.42 15.35 4.32
C MET A 693 -29.39 15.18 5.84
N ILE A 694 -30.55 15.04 6.50
CA ILE A 694 -30.63 14.69 7.92
C ILE A 694 -30.04 13.29 8.13
N ALA A 695 -30.39 12.31 7.29
CA ALA A 695 -29.83 10.96 7.37
C ALA A 695 -28.29 10.94 7.20
N ASN A 696 -27.76 11.70 6.24
CA ASN A 696 -26.31 11.86 6.07
C ASN A 696 -25.65 12.49 7.32
N ALA A 697 -26.29 13.51 7.92
CA ALA A 697 -25.81 14.14 9.14
C ALA A 697 -25.86 13.20 10.36
N LEU A 698 -26.87 12.34 10.48
CA LEU A 698 -26.92 11.30 11.51
C LEU A 698 -25.76 10.31 11.34
N ALA A 699 -25.53 9.81 10.12
CA ALA A 699 -24.44 8.88 9.84
C ALA A 699 -23.06 9.51 10.14
N ALA A 700 -22.84 10.75 9.70
CA ALA A 700 -21.58 11.47 9.95
C ALA A 700 -21.35 11.73 11.44
N SER A 701 -22.39 12.17 12.15
CA SER A 701 -22.32 12.43 13.59
C SER A 701 -22.04 11.15 14.38
N LEU A 702 -22.69 10.05 14.01
CA LEU A 702 -22.51 8.75 14.63
C LEU A 702 -21.09 8.20 14.41
N ALA A 703 -20.57 8.32 13.18
CA ALA A 703 -19.20 7.92 12.85
C ALA A 703 -18.15 8.73 13.62
N ALA A 704 -18.33 10.05 13.74
CA ALA A 704 -17.44 10.90 14.52
C ALA A 704 -17.53 10.62 16.03
N PHE A 705 -18.74 10.44 16.56
CA PHE A 705 -18.94 10.12 17.98
C PHE A 705 -18.34 8.76 18.34
N ALA A 706 -18.45 7.76 17.45
CA ALA A 706 -17.82 6.45 17.61
C ALA A 706 -16.29 6.52 17.69
N GLN A 707 -15.68 7.57 17.13
CA GLN A 707 -14.25 7.88 17.21
C GLN A 707 -13.88 8.77 18.40
N GLY A 708 -14.82 9.03 19.31
CA GLY A 708 -14.58 9.80 20.53
C GLY A 708 -14.64 11.33 20.34
N ILE A 709 -15.13 11.83 19.19
CA ILE A 709 -15.37 13.26 19.02
C ILE A 709 -16.54 13.71 19.90
N SER A 710 -16.35 14.82 20.63
CA SER A 710 -17.37 15.35 21.55
C SER A 710 -18.63 15.82 20.82
N ILE A 711 -19.79 15.76 21.51
CA ILE A 711 -21.07 16.25 20.97
C ILE A 711 -20.99 17.74 20.67
N GLU A 712 -20.26 18.52 21.46
CA GLU A 712 -20.05 19.96 21.28
C GLU A 712 -19.29 20.25 19.98
N THR A 713 -18.23 19.49 19.71
CA THR A 713 -17.47 19.60 18.46
C THR A 713 -18.33 19.21 17.26
N ILE A 714 -19.08 18.11 17.35
CA ILE A 714 -20.01 17.67 16.30
C ILE A 714 -21.07 18.75 16.04
N ARG A 715 -21.68 19.31 17.10
CA ARG A 715 -22.65 20.40 16.99
C ARG A 715 -22.06 21.60 16.27
N SER A 716 -20.89 22.09 16.68
CA SER A 716 -20.22 23.24 16.06
C SER A 716 -19.95 23.02 14.56
N ALA A 717 -19.49 21.80 14.21
CA ALA A 717 -19.26 21.41 12.82
C ALA A 717 -20.56 21.41 12.01
N LEU A 718 -21.65 20.82 12.53
CA LEU A 718 -22.95 20.78 11.85
C LEU A 718 -23.53 22.18 11.61
N LEU A 719 -23.36 23.10 12.57
CA LEU A 719 -23.87 24.48 12.45
C LEU A 719 -23.09 25.33 11.43
N SER A 720 -21.85 24.97 11.12
CA SER A 720 -20.98 25.70 10.18
C SER A 720 -20.92 25.08 8.78
N PHE A 721 -21.38 23.84 8.60
CA PHE A 721 -21.37 23.15 7.31
C PHE A 721 -22.62 23.45 6.48
N ARG A 722 -22.43 24.01 5.28
CA ARG A 722 -23.50 24.45 4.37
C ARG A 722 -23.47 23.65 3.07
N ALA A 723 -24.65 23.46 2.47
CA ALA A 723 -24.81 22.92 1.13
C ALA A 723 -24.41 23.97 0.05
N SER A 724 -23.13 24.35 0.04
CA SER A 724 -22.58 25.41 -0.83
C SER A 724 -21.70 24.82 -1.93
N VAL A 725 -21.45 25.60 -2.99
CA VAL A 725 -20.51 25.23 -4.06
C VAL A 725 -19.11 24.92 -3.50
N SER A 726 -18.66 25.65 -2.47
CA SER A 726 -17.34 25.45 -1.88
C SER A 726 -17.23 24.17 -1.03
N GLN A 727 -18.30 23.81 -0.31
CA GLN A 727 -18.26 22.72 0.67
C GLN A 727 -18.79 21.41 0.09
N THR A 728 -19.85 21.46 -0.71
CA THR A 728 -20.49 20.30 -1.36
C THR A 728 -20.89 20.64 -2.80
N PRO A 729 -19.90 20.81 -3.71
CA PRO A 729 -20.15 21.20 -5.09
C PRO A 729 -21.14 20.24 -5.78
N GLY A 730 -22.22 20.79 -6.33
CA GLY A 730 -23.25 20.04 -7.06
C GLY A 730 -24.08 19.11 -6.18
N ARG A 731 -24.19 19.38 -4.87
CA ARG A 731 -25.06 18.64 -3.95
C ARG A 731 -25.98 19.63 -3.23
N MET A 732 -27.25 19.68 -3.64
CA MET A 732 -28.27 20.59 -3.13
C MET A 732 -27.82 22.07 -3.05
N ASN A 733 -27.08 22.55 -4.05
CA ASN A 733 -26.65 23.95 -4.08
C ASN A 733 -27.81 24.83 -4.54
N LEU A 734 -28.60 25.33 -3.58
CA LEU A 734 -29.69 26.28 -3.83
C LEU A 734 -29.14 27.71 -3.90
N ILE A 735 -29.35 28.37 -5.04
CA ILE A 735 -28.86 29.70 -5.35
C ILE A 735 -30.07 30.61 -5.63
N ASP A 736 -30.15 31.72 -4.92
CA ASP A 736 -31.14 32.76 -5.16
C ASP A 736 -30.67 33.67 -6.31
N LEU A 737 -31.49 33.81 -7.36
CA LEU A 737 -31.25 34.66 -8.52
C LEU A 737 -32.14 35.92 -8.49
N GLY A 738 -32.73 36.24 -7.33
CA GLY A 738 -33.60 37.37 -7.09
C GLY A 738 -35.04 37.16 -7.59
N ARG A 739 -35.21 36.80 -8.87
CA ARG A 739 -36.54 36.55 -9.46
C ARG A 739 -37.03 35.12 -9.28
N HIS A 740 -36.12 34.17 -9.23
CA HIS A 740 -36.36 32.74 -9.11
C HIS A 740 -35.14 32.08 -8.46
N HIS A 741 -35.22 30.79 -8.16
CA HIS A 741 -34.10 30.05 -7.58
C HIS A 741 -33.57 29.01 -8.56
N ALA A 742 -32.27 28.72 -8.48
CA ALA A 742 -31.63 27.60 -9.15
C ALA A 742 -31.12 26.60 -8.13
N LEU A 743 -31.40 25.31 -8.33
CA LEU A 743 -30.89 24.21 -7.52
C LEU A 743 -30.00 23.33 -8.39
N ILE A 744 -28.72 23.23 -8.04
CA ILE A 744 -27.78 22.33 -8.72
C ILE A 744 -27.60 21.08 -7.86
N ASP A 745 -27.92 19.91 -8.43
CA ASP A 745 -27.78 18.62 -7.75
C ASP A 745 -27.32 17.51 -8.71
N TYR A 746 -26.67 16.46 -8.18
CA TYR A 746 -26.08 15.37 -8.96
C TYR A 746 -26.91 14.08 -8.90
N ALA A 747 -28.22 14.20 -8.70
CA ALA A 747 -29.15 13.11 -8.83
C ALA A 747 -29.09 12.52 -10.25
N HIS A 748 -28.82 11.21 -10.35
CA HIS A 748 -28.59 10.51 -11.63
C HIS A 748 -29.20 9.09 -11.67
N ASN A 749 -29.80 8.63 -10.57
CA ASN A 749 -30.48 7.35 -10.47
C ASN A 749 -31.90 7.52 -9.87
N PRO A 750 -32.82 6.56 -10.06
CA PRO A 750 -34.20 6.67 -9.58
C PRO A 750 -34.31 7.03 -8.08
N HIS A 751 -33.52 6.37 -7.23
CA HIS A 751 -33.51 6.62 -5.79
C HIS A 751 -33.10 8.06 -5.43
N SER A 752 -32.14 8.65 -6.14
CA SER A 752 -31.75 10.06 -5.96
C SER A 752 -32.82 11.05 -6.44
N TYR A 753 -33.53 10.73 -7.53
CA TYR A 753 -34.65 11.55 -8.02
C TYR A 753 -35.82 11.55 -7.04
N GLU A 754 -36.14 10.40 -6.44
CA GLU A 754 -37.17 10.31 -5.39
C GLU A 754 -36.82 11.17 -4.17
N ALA A 755 -35.58 11.05 -3.69
CA ALA A 755 -35.08 11.85 -2.56
C ALA A 755 -35.13 13.36 -2.86
N LEU A 756 -34.66 13.77 -4.05
CA LEU A 756 -34.74 15.15 -4.51
C LEU A 756 -36.18 15.64 -4.63
N GLY A 757 -37.07 14.79 -5.15
CA GLY A 757 -38.50 15.07 -5.28
C GLY A 757 -39.18 15.40 -3.96
N GLY A 758 -38.74 14.79 -2.85
CA GLY A 758 -39.22 15.12 -1.50
C GLY A 758 -38.97 16.58 -1.09
N PHE A 759 -37.91 17.21 -1.60
CA PHE A 759 -37.65 18.64 -1.41
C PHE A 759 -38.38 19.48 -2.46
N VAL A 760 -38.23 19.14 -3.74
CA VAL A 760 -38.70 19.95 -4.88
C VAL A 760 -40.22 20.07 -4.92
N LYS A 761 -40.96 19.01 -4.57
CA LYS A 761 -42.43 19.02 -4.57
C LYS A 761 -43.05 20.01 -3.58
N ASN A 762 -42.31 20.40 -2.55
CA ASN A 762 -42.75 21.37 -1.55
C ASN A 762 -42.40 22.82 -1.92
N TRP A 763 -41.81 23.05 -3.09
CA TRP A 763 -41.54 24.40 -3.57
C TRP A 763 -42.84 25.12 -3.96
N PRO A 764 -43.06 26.38 -3.53
CA PRO A 764 -44.34 27.07 -3.72
C PRO A 764 -44.59 27.59 -5.15
N GLY A 765 -43.54 27.79 -5.94
CA GLY A 765 -43.64 28.24 -7.34
C GLY A 765 -43.51 27.09 -8.35
N GLU A 766 -43.51 27.44 -9.65
CA GLU A 766 -43.32 26.47 -10.73
C GLU A 766 -41.97 25.74 -10.61
N ARG A 767 -41.96 24.42 -10.83
CA ARG A 767 -40.79 23.55 -10.72
C ARG A 767 -40.34 23.14 -12.11
N ILE A 768 -39.17 23.61 -12.53
CA ILE A 768 -38.61 23.37 -13.87
C ILE A 768 -37.42 22.43 -13.72
N GLY A 769 -37.43 21.27 -14.38
CA GLY A 769 -36.33 20.31 -14.34
C GLY A 769 -35.51 20.32 -15.62
N VAL A 770 -34.20 20.55 -15.53
CA VAL A 770 -33.23 20.28 -16.60
C VAL A 770 -32.59 18.93 -16.30
N ILE A 771 -33.06 17.89 -17.00
CA ILE A 771 -32.79 16.49 -16.66
C ILE A 771 -32.02 15.77 -17.75
N GLY A 772 -31.16 14.84 -17.33
CA GLY A 772 -30.46 13.90 -18.20
C GLY A 772 -29.90 12.77 -17.35
N GLY A 773 -29.06 11.93 -17.95
CA GLY A 773 -28.34 10.92 -17.19
C GLY A 773 -27.21 10.29 -18.00
N PRO A 774 -26.26 9.63 -17.30
CA PRO A 774 -25.09 9.01 -17.95
C PRO A 774 -25.49 7.93 -18.95
N GLY A 775 -24.85 7.88 -20.12
CA GLY A 775 -25.26 6.98 -21.21
C GLY A 775 -25.10 5.47 -20.94
N ASP A 776 -24.31 5.09 -19.93
CA ASP A 776 -24.04 3.70 -19.52
C ASP A 776 -25.14 3.07 -18.63
N ARG A 777 -26.29 3.74 -18.47
CA ARG A 777 -27.46 3.21 -17.75
C ARG A 777 -28.32 2.31 -18.62
N ARG A 778 -29.13 1.46 -17.98
CA ARG A 778 -30.08 0.58 -18.69
C ARG A 778 -31.25 1.40 -19.21
N ASP A 779 -31.89 0.92 -20.27
CA ASP A 779 -33.02 1.63 -20.88
C ASP A 779 -34.18 1.84 -19.90
N GLU A 780 -34.44 0.84 -19.06
CA GLU A 780 -35.46 0.91 -18.01
C GLU A 780 -35.16 1.96 -16.94
N ASP A 781 -33.89 2.25 -16.68
CA ASP A 781 -33.49 3.30 -15.73
C ASP A 781 -33.87 4.67 -16.30
N PHE A 782 -33.58 4.94 -17.58
CA PHE A 782 -33.96 6.19 -18.26
C PHE A 782 -35.48 6.39 -18.33
N VAL A 783 -36.23 5.34 -18.66
CA VAL A 783 -37.71 5.40 -18.64
C VAL A 783 -38.20 5.72 -17.22
N THR A 784 -37.59 5.14 -16.19
CA THR A 784 -37.94 5.42 -14.80
C THR A 784 -37.60 6.86 -14.39
N LEU A 785 -36.45 7.40 -14.83
CA LEU A 785 -36.10 8.80 -14.64
C LEU A 785 -37.16 9.73 -15.26
N GLY A 786 -37.65 9.40 -16.46
CA GLY A 786 -38.75 10.12 -17.10
C GLY A 786 -40.03 10.12 -16.26
N ARG A 787 -40.46 8.95 -15.76
CA ARG A 787 -41.64 8.83 -14.90
C ARG A 787 -41.51 9.67 -13.62
N LEU A 788 -40.35 9.62 -12.97
CA LEU A 788 -40.09 10.38 -11.76
C LEU A 788 -40.08 11.89 -12.04
N SER A 789 -39.48 12.30 -13.16
CA SER A 789 -39.43 13.71 -13.57
C SER A 789 -40.82 14.29 -13.77
N ALA A 790 -41.72 13.54 -14.43
CA ALA A 790 -43.12 13.95 -14.60
C ALA A 790 -43.87 14.12 -13.27
N ALA A 791 -43.52 13.34 -12.25
CA ALA A 791 -44.13 13.47 -10.93
C ALA A 791 -43.53 14.61 -10.08
N ILE A 792 -42.33 15.10 -10.42
CA ILE A 792 -41.58 16.09 -9.62
C ILE A 792 -41.75 17.50 -10.17
N PHE A 793 -41.73 17.66 -11.49
CA PHE A 793 -41.65 18.94 -12.18
C PHE A 793 -42.95 19.32 -12.89
N ASP A 794 -43.21 20.61 -13.01
CA ASP A 794 -44.30 21.19 -13.79
C ASP A 794 -43.91 21.40 -15.25
N ARG A 795 -42.61 21.56 -15.51
CA ARG A 795 -42.01 21.71 -16.85
C ARG A 795 -40.65 21.00 -16.89
N VAL A 796 -40.35 20.34 -18.00
CA VAL A 796 -39.11 19.56 -18.14
C VAL A 796 -38.34 19.95 -19.41
N ILE A 797 -37.03 20.12 -19.28
CA ILE A 797 -36.09 20.21 -20.39
C ILE A 797 -35.21 18.96 -20.35
N VAL A 798 -35.26 18.13 -21.39
CA VAL A 798 -34.45 16.92 -21.49
C VAL A 798 -33.17 17.23 -22.26
N LYS A 799 -32.02 16.97 -21.63
CA LYS A 799 -30.67 17.09 -22.19
C LYS A 799 -29.96 15.74 -22.23
N GLU A 800 -28.81 15.71 -22.90
CA GLU A 800 -27.89 14.56 -22.83
C GLU A 800 -26.48 15.00 -22.43
N ASP A 801 -25.83 14.16 -21.62
CA ASP A 801 -24.42 14.32 -21.22
C ASP A 801 -23.52 14.28 -22.45
N ASP A 802 -22.50 15.14 -22.51
CA ASP A 802 -21.54 15.25 -23.62
C ASP A 802 -20.84 13.90 -23.87
N ASP A 803 -20.44 13.21 -22.80
CA ASP A 803 -19.98 11.83 -22.86
C ASP A 803 -21.16 10.85 -22.87
N THR A 804 -21.46 10.30 -24.05
CA THR A 804 -22.56 9.35 -24.23
C THR A 804 -22.21 7.93 -23.77
N ARG A 805 -20.97 7.65 -23.38
CA ARG A 805 -20.49 6.33 -22.90
C ARG A 805 -20.88 5.17 -23.81
N GLY A 806 -20.87 5.41 -25.12
CA GLY A 806 -21.19 4.44 -26.16
C GLY A 806 -22.67 4.35 -26.54
N ARG A 807 -23.58 5.08 -25.87
CA ARG A 807 -24.98 5.19 -26.28
C ARG A 807 -25.13 6.17 -27.47
N PRO A 808 -25.98 5.88 -28.47
CA PRO A 808 -26.25 6.84 -29.55
C PRO A 808 -26.87 8.15 -29.03
N ARG A 809 -26.39 9.30 -29.54
CA ARG A 809 -26.95 10.62 -29.21
C ARG A 809 -28.44 10.69 -29.58
N GLY A 810 -29.25 11.25 -28.71
CA GLY A 810 -30.72 11.34 -28.79
C GLY A 810 -31.44 10.18 -28.12
N ASN A 811 -30.82 9.00 -28.02
CA ASN A 811 -31.50 7.81 -27.52
C ASN A 811 -31.84 7.87 -26.03
N ALA A 812 -30.98 8.46 -25.19
CA ALA A 812 -31.29 8.61 -23.77
C ALA A 812 -32.46 9.57 -23.57
N SER A 813 -32.49 10.67 -24.35
CA SER A 813 -33.58 11.64 -24.31
C SER A 813 -34.92 11.05 -24.74
N GLU A 814 -34.94 10.19 -25.76
CA GLU A 814 -36.14 9.47 -26.22
C GLU A 814 -36.72 8.55 -25.14
N LEU A 815 -35.85 7.81 -24.43
CA LEU A 815 -36.26 6.92 -23.35
C LEU A 815 -36.82 7.68 -22.15
N ILE A 816 -36.21 8.81 -21.79
CA ILE A 816 -36.72 9.71 -20.75
C ILE A 816 -38.09 10.27 -21.17
N LEU A 817 -38.23 10.74 -22.41
CA LEU A 817 -39.50 11.26 -22.93
C LEU A 817 -40.61 10.21 -22.87
N ARG A 818 -40.32 8.98 -23.30
CA ARG A 818 -41.24 7.85 -23.19
C ARG A 818 -41.71 7.59 -21.76
N GLY A 819 -40.82 7.79 -20.77
CA GLY A 819 -41.16 7.69 -19.35
C GLY A 819 -42.10 8.80 -18.88
N ILE A 820 -41.88 10.03 -19.34
CA ILE A 820 -42.73 11.19 -19.03
C ILE A 820 -44.15 10.98 -19.59
N GLU A 821 -44.23 10.59 -20.87
CA GLU A 821 -45.51 10.37 -21.57
C GLU A 821 -46.39 9.30 -20.89
N GLN A 822 -45.78 8.30 -20.23
CA GLN A 822 -46.51 7.26 -19.51
C GLN A 822 -47.25 7.79 -18.26
N ILE A 823 -46.77 8.88 -17.66
CA ILE A 823 -47.33 9.44 -16.43
C ILE A 823 -48.18 10.66 -16.73
N GLN A 824 -47.66 11.59 -17.55
CA GLN A 824 -48.31 12.85 -17.86
C GLN A 824 -48.06 13.26 -19.32
N PRO A 825 -48.87 12.76 -20.28
CA PRO A 825 -48.72 13.04 -21.71
C PRO A 825 -48.75 14.53 -22.08
N ASN A 826 -49.43 15.35 -21.26
CA ASN A 826 -49.60 16.79 -21.50
C ASN A 826 -48.59 17.65 -20.70
N LEU A 827 -47.56 17.04 -20.09
CA LEU A 827 -46.52 17.80 -19.41
C LEU A 827 -45.76 18.65 -20.44
N PRO A 828 -45.51 19.95 -20.20
CA PRO A 828 -44.65 20.75 -21.06
C PRO A 828 -43.20 20.21 -21.05
N VAL A 829 -42.77 19.64 -22.17
CA VAL A 829 -41.42 19.09 -22.36
C VAL A 829 -40.73 19.73 -23.56
N GLU A 830 -39.47 20.14 -23.40
CA GLU A 830 -38.59 20.62 -24.47
C GLU A 830 -37.34 19.72 -24.53
N VAL A 831 -36.93 19.26 -25.72
CA VAL A 831 -35.72 18.44 -25.89
C VAL A 831 -34.59 19.32 -26.44
N ILE A 832 -33.59 19.59 -25.61
CA ILE A 832 -32.40 20.38 -25.97
C ILE A 832 -31.19 19.55 -25.55
N LEU A 833 -30.57 18.85 -26.50
CA LEU A 833 -29.51 17.88 -26.20
C LEU A 833 -28.25 18.54 -25.62
N ASP A 834 -27.91 19.75 -26.07
CA ASP A 834 -26.77 20.50 -25.54
C ASP A 834 -27.07 21.04 -24.13
N GLU A 835 -26.29 20.60 -23.13
CA GLU A 835 -26.50 20.96 -21.73
C GLU A 835 -26.46 22.48 -21.50
N THR A 836 -25.51 23.17 -22.14
CA THR A 836 -25.33 24.62 -21.97
C THR A 836 -26.58 25.38 -22.44
N THR A 837 -27.08 25.03 -23.61
CA THR A 837 -28.29 25.61 -24.19
C THR A 837 -29.52 25.26 -23.37
N ALA A 838 -29.64 24.02 -22.88
CA ALA A 838 -30.75 23.58 -22.04
C ALA A 838 -30.81 24.36 -20.73
N VAL A 839 -29.67 24.49 -20.03
CA VAL A 839 -29.55 25.24 -18.77
C VAL A 839 -29.87 26.72 -18.97
N ASN A 840 -29.28 27.37 -19.98
CA ASN A 840 -29.56 28.77 -20.31
C ASN A 840 -31.06 28.97 -20.62
N THR A 841 -31.65 28.09 -21.41
CA THR A 841 -33.07 28.16 -21.77
C THR A 841 -33.97 28.06 -20.54
N ALA A 842 -33.67 27.15 -19.62
CA ALA A 842 -34.44 26.99 -18.39
C ALA A 842 -34.37 28.23 -17.49
N LEU A 843 -33.16 28.78 -17.28
CA LEU A 843 -32.92 29.94 -16.43
C LEU A 843 -33.53 31.22 -17.02
N ASP A 844 -33.38 31.45 -18.32
CA ASP A 844 -33.86 32.67 -18.98
C ASP A 844 -35.38 32.71 -19.11
N ARG A 845 -36.04 31.54 -19.19
CA ARG A 845 -37.50 31.40 -19.30
C ARG A 845 -38.18 31.06 -17.97
N ALA A 846 -37.48 31.18 -16.84
CA ALA A 846 -38.02 30.88 -15.53
C ALA A 846 -38.95 32.01 -15.03
N PRO A 847 -40.22 31.73 -14.67
CA PRO A 847 -41.13 32.73 -14.14
C PRO A 847 -40.79 33.12 -12.69
N LEU A 848 -41.45 34.16 -12.18
CA LEU A 848 -41.22 34.67 -10.83
C LEU A 848 -41.50 33.58 -9.77
N ASN A 849 -40.65 33.51 -8.74
CA ASN A 849 -40.73 32.56 -7.61
C ASN A 849 -40.60 31.08 -8.00
N SER A 850 -40.24 30.77 -9.25
CA SER A 850 -40.01 29.40 -9.70
C SER A 850 -38.70 28.81 -9.16
N LEU A 851 -38.55 27.49 -9.30
CA LEU A 851 -37.35 26.73 -9.01
C LEU A 851 -36.87 26.03 -10.28
N VAL A 852 -35.66 26.36 -10.73
CA VAL A 852 -34.97 25.65 -11.81
C VAL A 852 -34.03 24.63 -11.20
N VAL A 853 -34.32 23.35 -11.37
CA VAL A 853 -33.47 22.25 -10.90
C VAL A 853 -32.61 21.77 -12.05
N ILE A 854 -31.30 21.82 -11.87
CA ILE A 854 -30.30 21.45 -12.87
C ILE A 854 -29.62 20.18 -12.39
N LEU A 855 -29.67 19.14 -13.22
CA LEU A 855 -28.97 17.87 -13.03
C LEU A 855 -27.82 17.79 -14.06
N PRO A 856 -26.65 18.38 -13.75
CA PRO A 856 -25.61 18.56 -14.74
C PRO A 856 -24.70 17.33 -14.83
N GLU A 857 -24.11 17.15 -16.00
CA GLU A 857 -22.91 16.34 -16.17
C GLU A 857 -21.71 17.06 -15.53
N SER A 858 -21.55 18.36 -15.86
CA SER A 858 -20.46 19.19 -15.34
C SER A 858 -20.99 20.19 -14.30
N VAL A 859 -20.74 19.87 -13.04
CA VAL A 859 -21.09 20.75 -11.90
C VAL A 859 -20.46 22.13 -12.06
N THR A 860 -19.18 22.20 -12.45
CA THR A 860 -18.46 23.47 -12.64
C THR A 860 -19.10 24.34 -13.71
N ARG A 861 -19.50 23.73 -14.84
CA ARG A 861 -20.22 24.44 -15.91
C ARG A 861 -21.56 24.98 -15.43
N ALA A 862 -22.38 24.15 -14.80
CA ALA A 862 -23.69 24.57 -14.29
C ALA A 862 -23.56 25.69 -13.26
N VAL A 863 -22.59 25.60 -12.34
CA VAL A 863 -22.30 26.65 -11.36
C VAL A 863 -21.93 27.96 -12.05
N SER A 864 -21.08 27.91 -13.08
CA SER A 864 -20.71 29.12 -13.85
C SER A 864 -21.94 29.78 -14.48
N LEU A 865 -22.75 29.00 -15.21
CA LEU A 865 -23.94 29.51 -15.91
C LEU A 865 -24.99 30.12 -14.96
N VAL A 866 -25.13 29.55 -13.76
CA VAL A 866 -26.02 30.09 -12.72
C VAL A 866 -25.42 31.36 -12.09
N ASN A 867 -24.11 31.38 -11.85
CA ASN A 867 -23.44 32.53 -11.24
C ASN A 867 -23.44 33.77 -12.14
N ASP A 868 -23.36 33.60 -13.46
CA ASP A 868 -23.46 34.70 -14.44
C ASP A 868 -24.78 35.47 -14.35
N ARG A 869 -25.81 34.85 -13.77
CA ARG A 869 -27.16 35.41 -13.60
C ARG A 869 -27.45 35.88 -12.18
N ARG A 870 -26.48 35.79 -11.26
CA ARG A 870 -26.66 36.37 -9.94
C ARG A 870 -26.83 37.88 -10.08
N PRO A 871 -27.80 38.48 -9.39
CA PRO A 871 -27.84 39.93 -9.32
C PRO A 871 -26.49 40.41 -8.78
N HIS A 872 -25.80 41.29 -9.52
CA HIS A 872 -24.65 42.00 -9.00
C HIS A 872 -25.13 42.72 -7.73
N SER A 873 -24.74 42.24 -6.55
CA SER A 873 -25.00 43.01 -5.34
C SER A 873 -24.26 44.33 -5.50
N GLU A 874 -24.93 45.44 -5.23
CA GLU A 874 -24.26 46.71 -4.96
C GLU A 874 -23.05 46.45 -4.05
N ALA A 875 -21.93 47.04 -4.41
CA ALA A 875 -20.68 46.93 -3.69
C ALA A 875 -20.90 47.25 -2.20
N THR A 876 -20.94 46.23 -1.34
CA THR A 876 -20.41 46.40 0.00
C THR A 876 -18.91 46.60 -0.17
N ALA A 877 -18.49 47.86 0.00
CA ALA A 877 -17.11 48.26 0.06
C ALA A 877 -16.31 47.27 0.92
N PRO A 878 -15.05 46.96 0.57
CA PRO A 878 -14.20 46.15 1.42
C PRO A 878 -14.12 46.83 2.78
N THR A 879 -14.54 46.12 3.83
CA THR A 879 -14.23 46.50 5.21
C THR A 879 -12.72 46.62 5.29
N ALA A 880 -12.25 47.87 5.32
CA ALA A 880 -10.89 48.20 5.68
C ALA A 880 -10.59 47.52 7.01
N GLU A 881 -9.65 46.58 6.99
CA GLU A 881 -8.95 46.16 8.20
C GLU A 881 -8.48 47.44 8.90
N THR A 882 -8.99 47.63 10.10
CA THR A 882 -8.52 48.63 11.05
C THR A 882 -7.06 48.34 11.36
N ALA A 883 -6.16 48.94 10.59
CA ALA A 883 -4.81 49.18 11.03
C ALA A 883 -4.89 50.14 12.23
N SER A 884 -4.62 49.61 13.42
CA SER A 884 -4.42 50.37 14.65
C SER A 884 -3.23 51.31 14.47
N SER A 885 -3.52 52.59 14.24
CA SER A 885 -2.56 53.67 14.39
C SER A 885 -2.47 54.05 15.88
N GLU A 886 -1.50 53.50 16.59
CA GLU A 886 -0.93 54.20 17.74
C GLU A 886 0.35 54.89 17.30
N SER A 887 0.27 56.22 17.25
CA SER A 887 1.42 57.09 17.13
C SER A 887 1.91 57.41 18.54
N SER A 888 3.15 57.06 18.84
CA SER A 888 3.94 57.79 19.82
C SER A 888 5.39 57.88 19.35
N GLN A 889 5.89 59.11 19.40
CA GLN A 889 7.21 59.55 18.97
C GLN A 889 8.31 58.97 19.87
N ASN A 890 9.43 58.51 19.29
CA ASN A 890 10.79 58.99 19.58
C ASN A 890 11.89 58.05 19.05
N GLY A 891 12.79 58.59 18.22
CA GLY A 891 14.24 58.52 18.45
C GLY A 891 15.06 57.31 17.96
N ASN A 892 15.97 57.61 17.02
CA ASN A 892 17.30 57.03 16.76
C ASN A 892 17.47 55.73 15.94
N ALA A 893 17.95 55.95 14.71
CA ALA A 893 19.20 55.46 14.11
C ALA A 893 19.59 53.96 14.22
N ALA A 894 19.60 53.26 13.09
CA ALA A 894 20.79 52.72 12.42
C ALA A 894 20.40 51.75 11.28
N GLU A 895 20.88 52.04 10.06
CA GLU A 895 21.08 51.09 8.95
C GLU A 895 22.23 50.10 9.28
N PRO A 896 22.45 48.94 8.58
CA PRO A 896 22.39 48.84 7.11
C PRO A 896 21.98 47.50 6.44
N GLU A 897 21.69 47.64 5.14
CA GLU A 897 21.96 46.80 3.96
C GLU A 897 21.84 45.25 3.98
N ALA A 898 21.03 44.72 3.04
CA ALA A 898 21.46 43.64 2.15
C ALA A 898 20.62 43.62 0.84
N ALA A 899 21.32 43.61 -0.28
CA ALA A 899 20.84 43.76 -1.65
C ALA A 899 20.11 42.53 -2.21
N ALA A 900 19.08 42.78 -3.01
CA ALA A 900 18.40 41.80 -3.85
C ALA A 900 19.16 41.59 -5.17
N MET A 901 19.38 40.33 -5.54
CA MET A 901 19.83 39.92 -6.87
C MET A 901 18.76 39.02 -7.50
N ALA A 902 18.16 39.50 -8.58
CA ALA A 902 17.15 38.80 -9.37
C ALA A 902 17.79 37.79 -10.34
N LEU A 903 17.17 36.62 -10.50
CA LEU A 903 17.48 35.64 -11.55
C LEU A 903 16.36 35.64 -12.62
N PRO A 904 16.68 35.59 -13.92
CA PRO A 904 15.71 35.56 -15.02
C PRO A 904 15.28 34.12 -15.40
N PRO A 905 14.23 33.95 -16.24
CA PRO A 905 13.50 32.69 -16.40
C PRO A 905 14.14 31.73 -17.41
N LEU A 906 13.97 30.43 -17.18
CA LEU A 906 14.36 29.35 -18.09
C LEU A 906 13.19 28.99 -19.02
N GLY A 907 13.46 29.04 -20.32
CA GLY A 907 12.57 28.58 -21.38
C GLY A 907 13.03 27.25 -21.99
N ASP A 908 12.02 26.51 -22.44
CA ASP A 908 11.91 25.53 -23.52
C ASP A 908 12.88 24.34 -23.69
N SER A 909 12.23 23.18 -23.72
CA SER A 909 12.61 21.87 -24.28
C SER A 909 13.07 21.93 -25.74
N PRO A 910 13.89 20.97 -26.22
CA PRO A 910 13.32 19.94 -27.10
C PRO A 910 13.82 18.51 -26.86
N ALA A 911 12.96 17.57 -27.22
CA ALA A 911 13.21 16.14 -27.39
C ALA A 911 14.11 15.83 -28.61
N GLU A 912 14.89 14.74 -28.52
CA GLU A 912 14.91 13.58 -29.45
C GLU A 912 16.25 12.82 -29.50
N LEU A 913 16.13 11.48 -29.59
CA LEU A 913 17.03 10.49 -30.21
C LEU A 913 18.37 10.11 -29.53
N ALA A 914 18.52 8.83 -29.13
CA ALA A 914 19.25 7.82 -29.93
C ALA A 914 19.35 6.45 -29.22
N GLN A 915 19.25 5.41 -30.03
CA GLN A 915 19.45 3.99 -29.75
C GLN A 915 20.95 3.61 -29.65
N SER A 916 21.16 2.39 -29.09
CA SER A 916 22.23 1.42 -29.37
C SER A 916 23.46 1.32 -28.46
N ASN A 917 23.63 0.08 -27.98
CA ASN A 917 24.84 -0.70 -27.71
C ASN A 917 25.91 -0.20 -26.72
N GLY A 918 26.14 -1.03 -25.70
CA GLY A 918 27.27 -1.01 -24.77
C GLY A 918 27.03 -1.93 -23.59
#